data_AF-A0A6B2FXL2-F1
#
_entry.id   AF-A0A6B2FXL2-F1
#
_cell.length_a   1.000
_cell.length_b   1.000
_cell.length_c   1.000
_cell.angle_alpha   90.00
_cell.angle_beta   90.00
_cell.angle_gamma   90.00
#
_symmetry.space_group_name_H-M   'P 1'
#
loop_
_entity.id
_entity.type
_entity.pdbx_description
1 polymer ?
#
loop_
_entity_poly.entity_id
_entity_poly.type
_entity_poly.pdbx_seq_one_letter_code
_entity_poly.pdbx_strand_id
1 'polypeptide(L)'
;MKKNVLLFSLVAVFMPASYATEIQVDELIWRATTFGQSTDLNFGSTILPEKVGLNQVTAQGKAVAPGKLAPTFTIESRGGKLANSHEGVTFYYTALPTDVNFTLAADVVLEQLGPETGAVPNRQEGAGLMVRDIPGTARLVPQPDGHEEFPSASNMVMNLLHAHTRTHDGRVNINASFREGIYHPWGTPGNRLSRVDYVTGVTYGPAEHYRLTLTRTNEGFRVSYQYGDEIVEHVVKGANANIVSMQDKDNLYIGFFASRNARMTVSNVDLQLSDAQTVNAPKYEAPQGKLVLLRASAKQSATDDYFVQALANYSGEFEVQQNARTMGKKVVTAGEMFSQPIELQDGENTLALKFTPSDGPTREIQHEQYRITRVSLPDPLTLYVAADGTPAGDGSSNKPLDLESAVELLPAGGTILLKDGDYQGMVLPVSASGRPDKMKHLRAQGKHVRFISELRHEAWYWHVQGIEIAGAQFIVHGSHNIFEKMVTHSAPDTGFVITSTENVGRALWASHNQVIESESYNNMDPSRINADGFAAKMRVGDGNRFERCLAHHNIDDGWDLFNKVEDGPNGVVTITDSIAFNNGRTLDIANNGGTIGNGFKLGGEGLPVPHVVKNNLAFNNNMDGFTDNFNPGALVLSGNVAINNQRFNFLIRKSPYASETQQGIFTHNRSYRFHTHSQYDDVINSAVFSDNDVIKQGVTRNQSGEPVNRATQVALEQAVRVDETLSIPGKKEALHLKHAFP
;
A
#
# COMPACT_ATOMS: atom_id res chain seq x y z
N MET A 1 78.85 0.39 55.00
CA MET A 1 77.52 0.85 55.49
C MET A 1 76.88 1.62 54.34
N LYS A 2 75.69 1.37 53.81
CA LYS A 2 74.60 0.40 54.01
C LYS A 2 73.92 0.28 52.62
N LYS A 3 73.55 -0.93 52.24
CA LYS A 3 72.60 -1.23 51.14
C LYS A 3 71.22 -0.66 51.50
N ASN A 4 70.56 0.02 50.58
CA ASN A 4 69.11 0.19 50.60
C ASN A 4 68.55 -0.28 49.26
N VAL A 5 67.93 -1.46 49.32
CA VAL A 5 67.11 -2.07 48.28
C VAL A 5 65.75 -1.37 48.33
N LEU A 6 65.33 -0.72 47.24
CA LEU A 6 63.97 -0.23 47.10
C LEU A 6 63.10 -1.38 46.57
N LEU A 7 62.15 -1.80 47.40
CA LEU A 7 61.19 -2.87 47.13
C LEU A 7 60.11 -2.33 46.16
N PHE A 8 60.03 -2.87 44.94
CA PHE A 8 58.88 -2.65 44.06
C PHE A 8 57.70 -3.49 44.56
N SER A 9 56.69 -2.84 45.13
CA SER A 9 55.41 -3.46 45.47
C SER A 9 54.55 -3.55 44.20
N LEU A 10 54.42 -4.75 43.66
CA LEU A 10 53.48 -5.08 42.59
C LEU A 10 52.07 -5.14 43.19
N VAL A 11 51.28 -4.06 43.04
CA VAL A 11 49.84 -4.09 43.37
C VAL A 11 49.14 -4.73 42.17
N ALA A 12 48.84 -6.02 42.28
CA ALA A 12 47.93 -6.70 41.37
C ALA A 12 46.50 -6.18 41.66
N VAL A 13 45.99 -5.32 40.78
CA VAL A 13 44.57 -4.95 40.76
C VAL A 13 43.80 -6.17 40.25
N PHE A 14 43.24 -6.96 41.16
CA PHE A 14 42.21 -7.93 40.82
C PHE A 14 40.95 -7.15 40.40
N MET A 15 40.75 -6.97 39.10
CA MET A 15 39.42 -6.68 38.59
C MET A 15 38.55 -7.91 38.87
N PRO A 16 37.36 -7.76 39.48
CA PRO A 16 36.43 -8.87 39.56
C PRO A 16 36.03 -9.23 38.12
N ALA A 17 36.34 -10.46 37.73
CA ALA A 17 35.71 -11.05 36.55
C ALA A 17 34.21 -11.01 36.80
N SER A 18 33.50 -10.18 36.05
CA SER A 18 32.04 -10.27 35.96
C SER A 18 31.75 -11.64 35.35
N TYR A 19 31.44 -12.63 36.20
CA TYR A 19 30.88 -13.89 35.73
C TYR A 19 29.57 -13.53 35.02
N ALA A 20 29.54 -13.67 33.69
CA ALA A 20 28.28 -13.69 32.96
C ALA A 20 27.45 -14.84 33.56
N THR A 21 26.26 -14.54 34.07
CA THR A 21 25.34 -15.56 34.57
C THR A 21 24.97 -16.48 33.41
N GLU A 22 25.35 -17.76 33.51
CA GLU A 22 25.01 -18.79 32.53
C GLU A 22 23.48 -18.95 32.47
N ILE A 23 22.91 -18.79 31.27
CA ILE A 23 21.46 -18.85 31.06
C ILE A 23 20.99 -20.30 31.25
N GLN A 24 20.16 -20.53 32.27
CA GLN A 24 19.52 -21.83 32.50
C GLN A 24 18.31 -21.99 31.58
N VAL A 25 18.43 -22.81 30.54
CA VAL A 25 17.41 -23.00 29.50
C VAL A 25 16.06 -23.46 30.08
N ASP A 26 16.08 -24.28 31.12
CA ASP A 26 14.89 -24.83 31.78
C ASP A 26 14.18 -23.83 32.73
N GLU A 27 14.78 -22.67 32.94
CA GLU A 27 14.22 -21.53 33.69
C GLU A 27 13.70 -20.41 32.77
N LEU A 28 13.90 -20.53 31.45
CA LEU A 28 13.39 -19.55 30.49
C LEU A 28 11.86 -19.43 30.53
N ILE A 29 11.38 -18.19 30.42
CA ILE A 29 9.94 -17.87 30.41
C ILE A 29 9.44 -17.84 28.97
N TRP A 30 8.68 -18.86 28.61
CA TRP A 30 7.95 -18.95 27.36
C TRP A 30 6.62 -18.22 27.44
N ARG A 31 6.24 -17.54 26.37
CA ARG A 31 5.05 -16.66 26.28
C ARG A 31 4.31 -16.93 24.99
N ALA A 32 2.99 -17.04 25.07
CA ALA A 32 2.13 -17.07 23.89
C ALA A 32 1.57 -15.68 23.61
N THR A 33 1.60 -15.26 22.35
CA THR A 33 1.00 -14.01 21.89
C THR A 33 0.41 -14.19 20.49
N THR A 34 -0.56 -13.36 20.15
CA THR A 34 -1.06 -13.22 18.78
C THR A 34 -0.95 -11.74 18.42
N PHE A 35 -0.48 -11.41 17.22
CA PHE A 35 -0.33 -10.04 16.78
C PHE A 35 -0.34 -9.93 15.26
N GLY A 36 -0.50 -8.71 14.76
CA GLY A 36 -0.34 -8.38 13.35
C GLY A 36 -1.62 -8.55 12.53
N GLN A 37 -1.61 -7.96 11.33
CA GLN A 37 -2.80 -7.85 10.47
C GLN A 37 -3.49 -9.20 10.20
N SER A 38 -4.83 -9.15 10.09
CA SER A 38 -5.72 -10.29 9.84
C SER A 38 -5.80 -11.31 10.98
N THR A 39 -5.20 -11.04 12.14
CA THR A 39 -5.38 -11.88 13.35
C THR A 39 -6.62 -11.52 14.18
N ASP A 40 -7.43 -10.57 13.70
CA ASP A 40 -8.65 -10.08 14.34
C ASP A 40 -9.78 -11.14 14.37
N LEU A 41 -10.83 -10.86 15.14
CA LEU A 41 -12.01 -11.71 15.34
C LEU A 41 -12.98 -11.72 14.13
N ASN A 42 -12.73 -10.95 13.07
CA ASN A 42 -13.66 -10.77 11.95
C ASN A 42 -13.15 -11.31 10.60
N PHE A 43 -11.91 -11.79 10.53
CA PHE A 43 -11.35 -12.37 9.31
C PHE A 43 -12.03 -13.71 8.96
N GLY A 44 -13.01 -13.73 8.05
CA GLY A 44 -13.81 -14.93 7.77
C GLY A 44 -13.67 -15.58 6.38
N SER A 45 -12.97 -14.97 5.43
CA SER A 45 -13.11 -15.33 4.00
C SER A 45 -12.55 -16.71 3.61
N THR A 46 -11.64 -17.28 4.39
CA THR A 46 -10.99 -18.57 4.08
C THR A 46 -11.10 -19.61 5.18
N ILE A 47 -11.90 -19.35 6.22
CA ILE A 47 -12.00 -20.19 7.41
C ILE A 47 -13.45 -20.59 7.68
N LEU A 48 -13.63 -21.70 8.38
CA LEU A 48 -14.97 -22.12 8.80
C LEU A 48 -15.56 -21.11 9.80
N PRO A 49 -16.87 -20.77 9.71
CA PRO A 49 -17.50 -19.77 10.57
C PRO A 49 -17.26 -19.98 12.07
N GLU A 50 -17.30 -21.23 12.53
CA GLU A 50 -17.09 -21.61 13.93
C GLU A 50 -15.63 -21.51 14.40
N LYS A 51 -14.68 -21.31 13.48
CA LYS A 51 -13.24 -21.15 13.76
C LYS A 51 -12.77 -19.70 13.66
N VAL A 52 -13.65 -18.78 13.31
CA VAL A 52 -13.32 -17.36 13.18
C VAL A 52 -12.77 -16.82 14.50
N GLY A 53 -11.64 -16.12 14.42
CA GLY A 53 -11.00 -15.50 15.57
C GLY A 53 -10.18 -16.43 16.47
N LEU A 54 -10.17 -17.75 16.21
CA LEU A 54 -9.40 -18.73 16.95
C LEU A 54 -7.89 -18.58 16.68
N ASN A 55 -7.16 -18.04 17.66
CA ASN A 55 -5.72 -17.86 17.62
C ASN A 55 -5.17 -18.14 19.02
N GLN A 56 -4.51 -19.28 19.21
CA GLN A 56 -4.09 -19.71 20.55
C GLN A 56 -2.96 -20.73 20.54
N VAL A 57 -2.29 -20.83 21.68
CA VAL A 57 -1.35 -21.89 21.99
C VAL A 57 -1.92 -22.68 23.16
N THR A 58 -2.04 -24.00 23.01
CA THR A 58 -2.62 -24.87 24.03
C THR A 58 -1.70 -26.02 24.40
N ALA A 59 -1.70 -26.42 25.67
CA ALA A 59 -1.07 -27.63 26.17
C ALA A 59 -2.10 -28.40 27.00
N GLN A 60 -2.24 -29.71 26.77
CA GLN A 60 -3.27 -30.55 27.41
C GLN A 60 -4.69 -29.95 27.28
N GLY A 61 -4.99 -29.34 26.12
CA GLY A 61 -6.28 -28.72 25.83
C GLY A 61 -6.55 -27.38 26.52
N LYS A 62 -5.58 -26.80 27.23
CA LYS A 62 -5.71 -25.50 27.92
C LYS A 62 -4.75 -24.47 27.33
N ALA A 63 -5.17 -23.21 27.29
CA ALA A 63 -4.30 -22.11 26.89
C ALA A 63 -3.04 -22.07 27.77
N VAL A 64 -1.87 -21.92 27.15
CA VAL A 64 -0.61 -21.81 27.89
C VAL A 64 -0.49 -20.43 28.54
N ALA A 65 -0.03 -20.40 29.79
CA ALA A 65 0.31 -19.17 30.50
C ALA A 65 1.82 -18.92 30.41
N PRO A 66 2.29 -17.67 30.61
CA PRO A 66 3.72 -17.39 30.72
C PRO A 66 4.39 -18.29 31.77
N GLY A 67 5.46 -19.00 31.39
CA GLY A 67 6.13 -19.93 32.30
C GLY A 67 7.09 -20.87 31.59
N LYS A 68 7.37 -22.02 32.21
CA LYS A 68 8.23 -23.05 31.61
C LYS A 68 7.64 -23.58 30.31
N LEU A 69 8.50 -24.01 29.40
CA LEU A 69 8.08 -24.63 28.14
C LEU A 69 7.18 -25.84 28.41
N ALA A 70 6.06 -25.91 27.68
CA ALA A 70 5.20 -27.09 27.72
C ALA A 70 5.89 -28.25 26.97
N PRO A 71 5.95 -29.48 27.51
CA PRO A 71 6.60 -30.61 26.83
C PRO A 71 5.97 -30.95 25.48
N THR A 72 4.67 -30.70 25.34
CA THR A 72 3.91 -30.84 24.10
C THR A 72 2.81 -29.79 24.08
N PHE A 73 2.67 -29.10 22.95
CA PHE A 73 1.68 -28.03 22.77
C PHE A 73 1.23 -27.94 21.31
N THR A 74 0.05 -27.36 21.10
CA THR A 74 -0.49 -27.05 19.78
C THR A 74 -0.57 -25.55 19.60
N ILE A 75 -0.08 -25.05 18.47
CA ILE A 75 -0.26 -23.68 18.01
C ILE A 75 -1.28 -23.70 16.89
N GLU A 76 -2.34 -22.90 17.05
CA GLU A 76 -3.41 -22.77 16.06
C GLU A 76 -3.64 -21.30 15.76
N SER A 77 -3.63 -20.97 14.48
CA SER A 77 -3.89 -19.62 13.98
C SER A 77 -4.90 -19.69 12.83
N ARG A 78 -6.11 -19.18 13.08
CA ARG A 78 -7.20 -19.08 12.09
C ARG A 78 -7.33 -17.69 11.50
N GLY A 79 -6.41 -16.78 11.86
CA GLY A 79 -6.17 -15.51 11.17
C GLY A 79 -4.71 -15.34 10.83
N GLY A 80 -4.31 -14.12 10.52
CA GLY A 80 -2.93 -13.74 10.23
C GLY A 80 -2.59 -13.80 8.74
N LYS A 81 -1.35 -13.43 8.43
CA LYS A 81 -0.82 -13.32 7.07
C LYS A 81 0.71 -13.25 7.12
N LEU A 82 1.39 -14.08 6.34
CA LEU A 82 2.82 -13.92 6.04
C LEU A 82 2.96 -13.01 4.82
N ALA A 83 3.00 -11.70 5.04
CA ALA A 83 3.16 -10.72 3.98
C ALA A 83 4.64 -10.53 3.60
N ASN A 84 4.89 -9.72 2.57
CA ASN A 84 6.25 -9.45 2.13
C ASN A 84 7.03 -8.62 3.16
N SER A 85 6.39 -7.62 3.78
CA SER A 85 7.05 -6.73 4.75
C SER A 85 6.65 -6.90 6.22
N HIS A 86 5.64 -7.70 6.53
CA HIS A 86 5.13 -7.86 7.89
C HIS A 86 4.45 -9.21 8.11
N GLU A 87 4.14 -9.52 9.36
CA GLU A 87 3.44 -10.73 9.76
C GLU A 87 2.18 -10.44 10.58
N GLY A 88 1.19 -11.33 10.43
CA GLY A 88 0.18 -11.61 11.45
C GLY A 88 0.30 -13.07 11.87
N VAL A 89 0.62 -13.34 13.13
CA VAL A 89 0.90 -14.70 13.65
C VAL A 89 0.37 -14.92 15.06
N THR A 90 0.16 -16.19 15.40
CA THR A 90 0.22 -16.68 16.78
C THR A 90 1.62 -17.24 17.04
N PHE A 91 2.28 -16.78 18.11
CA PHE A 91 3.70 -17.02 18.40
C PHE A 91 3.90 -17.48 19.84
N TYR A 92 4.56 -18.64 20.03
CA TYR A 92 4.98 -19.15 21.33
C TYR A 92 6.50 -19.09 21.44
N TYR A 93 7.02 -18.20 22.29
CA TYR A 93 8.42 -17.77 22.22
C TYR A 93 9.05 -17.52 23.59
N THR A 94 10.38 -17.49 23.62
CA THR A 94 11.18 -16.95 24.72
C THR A 94 12.08 -15.81 24.21
N ALA A 95 12.43 -14.89 25.09
CA ALA A 95 13.45 -13.88 24.82
C ALA A 95 14.83 -14.44 25.20
N LEU A 96 15.85 -14.14 24.38
CA LEU A 96 17.25 -14.42 24.66
C LEU A 96 18.05 -13.14 24.42
N PRO A 97 19.17 -12.91 25.13
CA PRO A 97 20.03 -11.78 24.83
C PRO A 97 20.69 -11.94 23.45
N THR A 98 21.03 -10.82 22.82
CA THR A 98 21.60 -10.84 21.44
C THR A 98 23.04 -11.34 21.38
N ASP A 99 23.70 -11.52 22.52
CA ASP A 99 25.06 -12.04 22.69
C ASP A 99 25.15 -13.57 22.83
N VAL A 100 24.05 -14.30 22.59
CA VAL A 100 24.05 -15.78 22.49
C VAL A 100 23.68 -16.30 21.11
N ASN A 101 24.38 -17.36 20.69
CA ASN A 101 23.98 -18.23 19.61
C ASN A 101 22.97 -19.26 20.15
N PHE A 102 22.17 -19.82 19.25
CA PHE A 102 21.20 -20.82 19.63
C PHE A 102 21.08 -21.91 18.56
N THR A 103 20.64 -23.09 18.99
CA THR A 103 19.98 -24.09 18.14
C THR A 103 18.64 -24.43 18.78
N LEU A 104 17.54 -24.15 18.07
CA LEU A 104 16.20 -24.60 18.45
C LEU A 104 15.79 -25.73 17.52
N ALA A 105 15.53 -26.91 18.07
CA ALA A 105 15.02 -28.06 17.34
C ALA A 105 13.75 -28.61 18.00
N ALA A 106 12.81 -29.08 17.21
CA ALA A 106 11.60 -29.73 17.74
C ALA A 106 10.98 -30.69 16.74
N ASP A 107 10.21 -31.64 17.25
CA ASP A 107 9.34 -32.48 16.45
C ASP A 107 8.04 -31.73 16.19
N VAL A 108 7.60 -31.72 14.94
CA VAL A 108 6.50 -30.93 14.40
C VAL A 108 5.56 -31.85 13.63
N VAL A 109 4.28 -31.76 13.96
CA VAL A 109 3.17 -32.36 13.20
C VAL A 109 2.30 -31.21 12.70
N LEU A 110 2.28 -30.99 11.39
CA LEU A 110 1.37 -30.02 10.77
C LEU A 110 0.02 -30.70 10.54
N GLU A 111 -1.01 -30.24 11.24
CA GLU A 111 -2.34 -30.89 11.25
C GLU A 111 -3.29 -30.24 10.22
N GLN A 112 -3.12 -28.94 9.98
CA GLN A 112 -3.94 -28.17 9.05
C GLN A 112 -3.10 -27.05 8.42
N LEU A 113 -3.30 -26.81 7.14
CA LEU A 113 -2.75 -25.65 6.43
C LEU A 113 -3.67 -25.19 5.30
N GLY A 114 -3.80 -23.87 5.15
CA GLY A 114 -4.51 -23.25 4.03
C GLY A 114 -6.03 -23.31 4.18
N PRO A 115 -6.79 -22.76 3.22
CA PRO A 115 -8.22 -22.52 3.36
C PRO A 115 -9.06 -23.78 3.63
N GLU A 116 -10.14 -23.63 4.39
CA GLU A 116 -11.11 -24.71 4.66
C GLU A 116 -12.43 -24.54 3.89
N THR A 117 -12.58 -23.45 3.14
CA THR A 117 -13.79 -23.08 2.40
C THR A 117 -13.78 -23.54 0.93
N GLY A 118 -12.74 -24.29 0.53
CA GLY A 118 -12.51 -24.68 -0.87
C GLY A 118 -11.80 -23.61 -1.72
N ALA A 119 -11.47 -22.45 -1.14
CA ALA A 119 -10.57 -21.48 -1.77
C ALA A 119 -9.15 -22.04 -1.90
N VAL A 120 -8.41 -21.65 -2.93
CA VAL A 120 -7.03 -22.14 -3.12
C VAL A 120 -6.04 -21.46 -2.17
N PRO A 121 -4.96 -22.15 -1.75
CA PRO A 121 -3.87 -21.56 -0.98
C PRO A 121 -3.21 -20.38 -1.73
N ASN A 122 -2.82 -19.32 -1.00
CA ASN A 122 -2.17 -18.14 -1.59
C ASN A 122 -0.69 -17.98 -1.19
N ARG A 123 -0.16 -18.93 -0.41
CA ARG A 123 1.20 -18.95 0.16
C ARG A 123 1.48 -17.83 1.15
N GLN A 124 0.46 -17.34 1.85
CA GLN A 124 0.60 -16.44 3.00
C GLN A 124 0.26 -17.16 4.32
N GLU A 125 -0.13 -18.43 4.22
CA GLU A 125 -0.28 -19.41 5.29
C GLU A 125 1.03 -20.12 5.62
N GLY A 126 1.19 -20.52 6.87
CA GLY A 126 2.35 -21.30 7.27
C GLY A 126 2.53 -21.46 8.77
N ALA A 127 3.36 -22.41 9.15
CA ALA A 127 3.76 -22.66 10.53
C ALA A 127 5.21 -23.16 10.59
N GLY A 128 5.86 -23.04 11.75
CA GLY A 128 7.22 -23.53 11.94
C GLY A 128 7.97 -22.81 13.04
N LEU A 129 9.29 -22.73 12.89
CA LEU A 129 10.20 -22.07 13.83
C LEU A 129 10.55 -20.69 13.30
N MET A 130 10.65 -19.70 14.19
CA MET A 130 11.15 -18.38 13.81
C MET A 130 11.95 -17.72 14.91
N VAL A 131 12.80 -16.78 14.49
CA VAL A 131 13.38 -15.74 15.33
C VAL A 131 13.03 -14.37 14.77
N ARG A 132 12.73 -13.41 15.65
CA ARG A 132 12.46 -12.01 15.35
C ARG A 132 13.35 -11.11 16.21
N ASP A 133 13.59 -9.89 15.73
CA ASP A 133 14.21 -8.85 16.55
C ASP A 133 13.23 -8.11 17.46
N ILE A 134 11.92 -8.15 17.20
CA ILE A 134 10.88 -7.65 18.13
C ILE A 134 9.63 -8.55 18.12
N PRO A 135 8.91 -8.67 19.25
CA PRO A 135 7.54 -9.17 19.24
C PRO A 135 6.60 -8.10 18.66
N GLY A 136 5.46 -8.52 18.11
CA GLY A 136 4.40 -7.58 17.75
C GLY A 136 3.56 -7.14 18.95
N THR A 137 2.77 -6.08 18.77
CA THR A 137 1.79 -5.65 19.77
C THR A 137 0.71 -6.71 19.92
N ALA A 138 0.56 -7.22 21.14
CA ALA A 138 -0.40 -8.28 21.42
C ALA A 138 -1.84 -7.85 21.09
N ARG A 139 -2.54 -8.76 20.43
CA ARG A 139 -3.98 -8.73 20.20
C ARG A 139 -4.73 -8.56 21.52
N LEU A 140 -5.77 -7.76 21.49
CA LEU A 140 -6.66 -7.54 22.63
C LEU A 140 -7.74 -8.64 22.68
N VAL A 141 -7.95 -9.22 23.87
CA VAL A 141 -8.95 -10.27 24.12
C VAL A 141 -9.75 -9.93 25.39
N PRO A 142 -11.08 -9.72 25.31
CA PRO A 142 -11.87 -9.62 24.08
C PRO A 142 -11.45 -8.42 23.22
N GLN A 143 -11.62 -8.54 21.90
CA GLN A 143 -11.27 -7.46 20.97
C GLN A 143 -12.34 -6.36 21.07
N PRO A 144 -11.95 -5.09 21.32
CA PRO A 144 -12.88 -3.98 21.28
C PRO A 144 -13.46 -3.78 19.87
N ASP A 145 -14.69 -3.29 19.77
CA ASP A 145 -15.25 -2.88 18.48
C ASP A 145 -14.36 -1.84 17.80
N GLY A 146 -14.18 -2.01 16.49
CA GLY A 146 -13.32 -1.14 15.66
C GLY A 146 -11.84 -1.21 16.01
N HIS A 147 -11.40 -2.18 16.82
CA HIS A 147 -10.00 -2.54 16.93
C HIS A 147 -9.67 -3.62 15.92
N GLU A 148 -8.61 -3.44 15.15
CA GLU A 148 -7.99 -4.48 14.32
C GLU A 148 -6.48 -4.32 14.43
N GLU A 149 -5.76 -5.43 14.44
CA GLU A 149 -4.31 -5.43 14.62
C GLU A 149 -3.61 -4.79 13.42
N PHE A 150 -2.75 -3.80 13.70
CA PHE A 150 -1.90 -3.20 12.67
C PHE A 150 -0.84 -4.20 12.17
N PRO A 151 -0.35 -4.04 10.93
CA PRO A 151 0.81 -4.78 10.43
C PRO A 151 1.99 -4.75 11.40
N SER A 152 2.59 -5.90 11.70
CA SER A 152 3.73 -6.03 12.61
C SER A 152 4.99 -6.44 11.84
N ALA A 153 5.82 -5.47 11.49
CA ALA A 153 7.06 -5.68 10.73
C ALA A 153 8.25 -5.99 11.64
N SER A 154 9.08 -6.93 11.25
CA SER A 154 10.35 -7.21 11.92
C SER A 154 11.40 -7.74 10.96
N ASN A 155 12.67 -7.65 11.35
CA ASN A 155 13.68 -8.53 10.79
C ASN A 155 13.44 -9.92 11.37
N MET A 156 13.61 -10.96 10.56
CA MET A 156 13.28 -12.32 10.98
C MET A 156 14.04 -13.38 10.19
N VAL A 157 14.13 -14.58 10.75
CA VAL A 157 14.48 -15.82 10.05
C VAL A 157 13.45 -16.88 10.41
N MET A 158 13.01 -17.66 9.42
CA MET A 158 12.04 -18.75 9.60
C MET A 158 12.56 -20.05 8.99
N ASN A 159 12.24 -21.15 9.67
CA ASN A 159 12.14 -22.48 9.07
C ASN A 159 10.64 -22.82 8.99
N LEU A 160 10.08 -22.73 7.78
CA LEU A 160 8.66 -22.57 7.52
C LEU A 160 8.12 -23.75 6.71
N LEU A 161 6.99 -24.35 7.15
CA LEU A 161 6.14 -25.16 6.28
C LEU A 161 5.05 -24.27 5.67
N HIS A 162 4.95 -24.25 4.34
CA HIS A 162 3.92 -23.52 3.60
C HIS A 162 3.44 -24.31 2.38
N ALA A 163 2.34 -23.86 1.75
CA ALA A 163 1.68 -24.61 0.68
C ALA A 163 2.61 -24.87 -0.53
N HIS A 164 2.72 -26.14 -0.94
CA HIS A 164 3.59 -26.55 -2.06
C HIS A 164 3.21 -25.88 -3.38
N THR A 165 1.91 -25.77 -3.67
CA THR A 165 1.37 -25.10 -4.85
C THR A 165 0.20 -24.21 -4.48
N ARG A 166 -0.29 -23.41 -5.43
CA ARG A 166 -1.57 -22.67 -5.28
C ARG A 166 -2.76 -23.54 -5.70
N THR A 167 -2.71 -24.83 -5.37
CA THR A 167 -3.75 -25.82 -5.62
C THR A 167 -3.90 -26.72 -4.39
N HIS A 168 -4.98 -27.49 -4.34
CA HIS A 168 -5.25 -28.43 -3.26
C HIS A 168 -4.53 -29.77 -3.52
N ASP A 169 -3.20 -29.79 -3.43
CA ASP A 169 -2.40 -31.00 -3.64
C ASP A 169 -2.05 -31.75 -2.33
N GLY A 170 -2.43 -31.19 -1.18
CA GLY A 170 -2.19 -31.79 0.14
C GLY A 170 -0.71 -31.86 0.51
N ARG A 171 0.14 -31.00 -0.05
CA ARG A 171 1.59 -31.00 0.16
C ARG A 171 2.11 -29.66 0.65
N VAL A 172 3.28 -29.71 1.29
CA VAL A 172 4.00 -28.53 1.76
C VAL A 172 5.44 -28.49 1.24
N ASN A 173 5.97 -27.27 1.18
CA ASN A 173 7.40 -27.03 1.02
C ASN A 173 7.98 -26.67 2.39
N ILE A 174 9.24 -27.05 2.58
CA ILE A 174 10.05 -26.57 3.70
C ILE A 174 10.93 -25.44 3.20
N ASN A 175 10.78 -24.29 3.85
CA ASN A 175 11.26 -23.03 3.36
C ASN A 175 12.17 -22.35 4.38
N ALA A 176 13.34 -21.92 3.91
CA ALA A 176 14.19 -20.98 4.61
C ALA A 176 13.82 -19.56 4.17
N SER A 177 13.29 -18.77 5.10
CA SER A 177 12.97 -17.36 4.85
C SER A 177 13.76 -16.46 5.77
N PHE A 178 14.15 -15.29 5.27
CA PHE A 178 14.59 -14.21 6.14
C PHE A 178 14.18 -12.85 5.59
N ARG A 179 13.85 -11.93 6.50
CA ARG A 179 13.64 -10.51 6.18
C ARG A 179 14.69 -9.66 6.86
N GLU A 180 15.22 -8.70 6.11
CA GLU A 180 16.10 -7.66 6.62
C GLU A 180 15.68 -6.27 6.12
N GLY A 181 16.28 -5.23 6.71
CA GLY A 181 16.02 -3.85 6.31
C GLY A 181 14.78 -3.25 6.95
N ILE A 182 14.25 -3.85 8.03
CA ILE A 182 13.17 -3.28 8.83
C ILE A 182 13.78 -2.52 10.01
N TYR A 183 13.49 -1.24 10.12
CA TYR A 183 13.99 -0.39 11.21
C TYR A 183 12.88 0.28 12.02
N HIS A 184 11.63 0.05 11.62
CA HIS A 184 10.44 0.50 12.33
C HIS A 184 9.41 -0.64 12.40
N PRO A 185 8.61 -0.71 13.47
CA PRO A 185 7.67 -1.82 13.67
C PRO A 185 6.47 -1.81 12.72
N TRP A 186 6.24 -0.71 12.00
CA TRP A 186 5.28 -0.62 10.88
C TRP A 186 5.93 -0.91 9.51
N GLY A 187 7.26 -1.07 9.45
CA GLY A 187 8.01 -1.40 8.25
C GLY A 187 8.93 -0.30 7.72
N THR A 188 9.72 -0.64 6.72
CA THR A 188 10.71 0.27 6.11
C THR A 188 10.73 0.09 4.59
N PRO A 189 10.72 1.18 3.80
CA PRO A 189 10.73 1.10 2.34
C PRO A 189 11.96 0.35 1.82
N GLY A 190 11.78 -0.43 0.75
CA GLY A 190 12.87 -1.18 0.12
C GLY A 190 13.41 -2.35 0.94
N ASN A 191 12.74 -2.77 2.03
CA ASN A 191 13.12 -3.98 2.76
C ASN A 191 13.15 -5.22 1.86
N ARG A 192 13.89 -6.24 2.28
CA ARG A 192 14.11 -7.45 1.48
C ARG A 192 13.62 -8.67 2.21
N LEU A 193 12.73 -9.42 1.55
CA LEU A 193 12.37 -10.78 1.93
C LEU A 193 13.01 -11.78 0.97
N SER A 194 13.81 -12.70 1.50
CA SER A 194 14.33 -13.86 0.78
C SER A 194 13.56 -15.11 1.18
N ARG A 195 13.25 -15.98 0.21
CA ARG A 195 12.57 -17.25 0.41
C ARG A 195 13.25 -18.33 -0.44
N VAL A 196 13.62 -19.44 0.19
CA VAL A 196 14.19 -20.61 -0.50
C VAL A 196 13.48 -21.87 -0.04
N ASP A 197 12.74 -22.50 -0.95
CA ASP A 197 12.20 -23.85 -0.73
C ASP A 197 13.35 -24.86 -0.89
N TYR A 198 13.87 -25.36 0.23
CA TYR A 198 15.02 -26.28 0.23
C TYR A 198 14.60 -27.75 0.27
N VAL A 199 13.33 -28.02 0.60
CA VAL A 199 12.64 -29.30 0.38
C VAL A 199 11.26 -28.99 -0.18
N THR A 200 10.81 -29.73 -1.20
CA THR A 200 9.54 -29.44 -1.89
C THR A 200 8.60 -30.64 -1.93
N GLY A 201 7.30 -30.38 -1.88
CA GLY A 201 6.27 -31.36 -2.15
C GLY A 201 6.18 -32.53 -1.17
N VAL A 202 6.53 -32.34 0.10
CA VAL A 202 6.36 -33.37 1.13
C VAL A 202 4.89 -33.45 1.54
N THR A 203 4.44 -34.61 2.03
CA THR A 203 3.10 -34.77 2.61
C THR A 203 2.99 -33.92 3.89
N TYR A 204 1.81 -33.83 4.48
CA TYR A 204 1.65 -33.37 5.85
C TYR A 204 0.37 -33.98 6.42
N GLY A 205 0.24 -33.98 7.74
CA GLY A 205 -0.94 -34.48 8.43
C GLY A 205 -0.58 -35.18 9.73
N PRO A 206 -1.58 -35.73 10.45
CA PRO A 206 -1.38 -36.29 11.79
C PRO A 206 -0.41 -37.48 11.88
N ALA A 207 -0.14 -38.15 10.76
CA ALA A 207 0.80 -39.28 10.68
C ALA A 207 2.23 -38.86 10.31
N GLU A 208 2.43 -37.60 9.97
CA GLU A 208 3.66 -37.08 9.43
C GLU A 208 4.44 -36.33 10.51
N HIS A 209 5.63 -36.81 10.83
CA HIS A 209 6.47 -36.27 11.91
C HIS A 209 7.77 -35.72 11.34
N TYR A 210 7.96 -34.41 11.47
CA TYR A 210 9.17 -33.73 11.03
C TYR A 210 9.97 -33.27 12.22
N ARG A 211 11.30 -33.36 12.16
CA ARG A 211 12.15 -32.61 13.08
C ARG A 211 12.72 -31.41 12.37
N LEU A 212 12.33 -30.22 12.83
CA LEU A 212 12.78 -28.94 12.28
C LEU A 212 13.82 -28.31 13.19
N THR A 213 14.84 -27.68 12.60
CA THR A 213 15.86 -26.93 13.34
C THR A 213 16.03 -25.53 12.79
N LEU A 214 16.26 -24.56 13.69
CA LEU A 214 16.73 -23.20 13.37
C LEU A 214 17.96 -22.90 14.26
N THR A 215 19.09 -22.63 13.63
CA THR A 215 20.36 -22.37 14.30
C THR A 215 20.88 -20.98 13.92
N ARG A 216 21.30 -20.21 14.92
CA ARG A 216 22.10 -18.98 14.78
C ARG A 216 23.57 -19.30 15.06
N THR A 217 24.46 -18.84 14.19
CA THR A 217 25.92 -18.87 14.38
C THR A 217 26.46 -17.45 14.51
N ASN A 218 27.77 -17.29 14.71
CA ASN A 218 28.43 -15.99 14.73
C ASN A 218 28.24 -15.20 13.42
N GLU A 219 28.10 -15.88 12.29
CA GLU A 219 28.03 -15.30 10.96
C GLU A 219 26.60 -15.19 10.42
N GLY A 220 25.74 -16.16 10.69
CA GLY A 220 24.39 -16.20 10.11
C GLY A 220 23.50 -17.30 10.65
N PHE A 221 22.69 -17.90 9.77
CA PHE A 221 21.69 -18.89 10.16
C PHE A 221 21.72 -20.16 9.31
N ARG A 222 21.32 -21.27 9.92
CA ARG A 222 21.09 -22.57 9.28
C ARG A 222 19.71 -23.08 9.68
N VAL A 223 19.07 -23.79 8.76
CA VAL A 223 17.82 -24.51 9.02
C VAL A 223 17.98 -25.95 8.60
N SER A 224 17.28 -26.86 9.26
CA SER A 224 17.22 -28.24 8.81
C SER A 224 15.82 -28.83 8.90
N TYR A 225 15.61 -29.84 8.09
CA TYR A 225 14.43 -30.69 8.05
C TYR A 225 14.90 -32.13 8.18
N GLN A 226 14.22 -32.90 9.01
CA GLN A 226 14.43 -34.34 9.12
C GLN A 226 13.09 -35.08 9.04
N TYR A 227 13.07 -36.17 8.27
CA TYR A 227 11.95 -37.10 8.15
C TYR A 227 12.48 -38.53 8.11
N GLY A 228 12.21 -39.31 9.17
CA GLY A 228 12.90 -40.58 9.39
C GLY A 228 14.41 -40.39 9.50
N ASP A 229 15.17 -41.11 8.68
CA ASP A 229 16.64 -41.03 8.62
C ASP A 229 17.15 -39.94 7.66
N GLU A 230 16.28 -39.34 6.85
CA GLU A 230 16.66 -38.29 5.91
C GLU A 230 16.81 -36.96 6.65
N ILE A 231 17.98 -36.33 6.54
CA ILE A 231 18.27 -35.00 7.08
C ILE A 231 18.72 -34.09 5.94
N VAL A 232 18.04 -32.98 5.76
CA VAL A 232 18.39 -31.92 4.81
C VAL A 232 18.70 -30.64 5.58
N GLU A 233 19.94 -30.17 5.49
CA GLU A 233 20.38 -28.89 6.05
C GLU A 233 20.50 -27.82 4.95
N HIS A 234 20.16 -26.59 5.28
CA HIS A 234 20.27 -25.44 4.41
C HIS A 234 20.86 -24.23 5.14
N VAL A 235 21.88 -23.62 4.54
CA VAL A 235 22.42 -22.33 4.99
C VAL A 235 21.53 -21.21 4.49
N VAL A 236 21.05 -20.35 5.39
CA VAL A 236 20.20 -19.21 5.04
C VAL A 236 21.08 -18.06 4.48
N LYS A 237 21.54 -18.22 3.24
CA LYS A 237 22.51 -17.32 2.62
C LYS A 237 21.99 -15.88 2.58
N GLY A 238 22.75 -14.95 3.15
CA GLY A 238 22.44 -13.52 3.21
C GLY A 238 21.85 -13.06 4.54
N ALA A 239 21.35 -13.98 5.38
CA ALA A 239 20.89 -13.66 6.73
C ALA A 239 22.08 -13.53 7.69
N ASN A 240 22.61 -12.32 7.87
CA ASN A 240 23.69 -12.07 8.83
C ASN A 240 23.20 -12.26 10.27
N ALA A 241 24.05 -12.74 11.18
CA ALA A 241 23.66 -13.05 12.56
C ALA A 241 23.12 -11.84 13.36
N ASN A 242 23.48 -10.62 13.00
CA ASN A 242 23.03 -9.39 13.65
C ASN A 242 21.71 -8.82 13.10
N ILE A 243 21.06 -9.46 12.11
CA ILE A 243 19.74 -8.99 11.63
C ILE A 243 18.66 -9.05 12.74
N VAL A 244 18.83 -9.93 13.73
CA VAL A 244 17.90 -10.12 14.85
C VAL A 244 18.14 -9.12 16.00
N SER A 245 18.94 -8.07 15.78
CA SER A 245 19.25 -7.05 16.79
C SER A 245 19.12 -5.61 16.26
N MET A 246 18.30 -5.39 15.23
CA MET A 246 18.23 -4.11 14.52
C MET A 246 17.26 -3.12 15.18
N GLN A 247 16.13 -3.62 15.68
CA GLN A 247 15.12 -2.82 16.39
C GLN A 247 15.25 -2.94 17.91
N ASP A 248 15.36 -4.16 18.45
CA ASP A 248 15.77 -4.41 19.84
C ASP A 248 17.24 -4.83 19.81
N LYS A 249 18.12 -4.02 20.39
CA LYS A 249 19.57 -4.31 20.40
C LYS A 249 19.95 -5.35 21.47
N ASP A 250 19.11 -5.51 22.48
CA ASP A 250 19.45 -6.25 23.70
C ASP A 250 18.83 -7.66 23.67
N ASN A 251 17.70 -7.86 23.00
CA ASN A 251 17.01 -9.16 22.94
C ASN A 251 16.67 -9.61 21.52
N LEU A 252 16.67 -10.93 21.32
CA LEU A 252 16.04 -11.62 20.22
C LEU A 252 14.90 -12.52 20.73
N TYR A 253 13.94 -12.81 19.87
CA TYR A 253 12.72 -13.52 20.24
C TYR A 253 12.55 -14.76 19.38
N ILE A 254 12.76 -15.93 19.97
CA ILE A 254 12.79 -17.21 19.26
C ILE A 254 11.66 -18.13 19.73
N GLY A 255 11.05 -18.85 18.79
CA GLY A 255 10.07 -19.87 19.12
C GLY A 255 9.34 -20.44 17.91
N PHE A 256 8.07 -20.71 18.11
CA PHE A 256 7.21 -21.44 17.17
C PHE A 256 6.01 -20.59 16.79
N PHE A 257 5.60 -20.61 15.52
CA PHE A 257 4.49 -19.78 15.04
C PHE A 257 3.52 -20.54 14.13
N ALA A 258 2.31 -19.98 14.00
CA ALA A 258 1.34 -20.34 12.98
C ALA A 258 0.66 -19.08 12.42
N SER A 259 0.34 -19.11 11.13
CA SER A 259 -0.27 -18.03 10.36
C SER A 259 -1.29 -18.57 9.36
N ARG A 260 -2.41 -17.85 9.24
CA ARG A 260 -3.44 -17.96 8.21
C ARG A 260 -3.92 -19.38 7.96
N ASN A 261 -4.77 -19.85 8.86
CA ASN A 261 -5.36 -21.17 8.81
C ASN A 261 -4.34 -22.31 8.91
N ALA A 262 -3.45 -22.22 9.89
CA ALA A 262 -2.45 -23.23 10.19
C ALA A 262 -2.61 -23.75 11.61
N ARG A 263 -2.42 -25.07 11.77
CA ARG A 263 -2.41 -25.75 13.08
C ARG A 263 -1.27 -26.75 13.12
N MET A 264 -0.43 -26.62 14.15
CA MET A 264 0.78 -27.40 14.35
C MET A 264 0.86 -27.90 15.79
N THR A 265 1.18 -29.17 15.99
CA THR A 265 1.57 -29.73 17.28
C THR A 265 3.09 -29.87 17.35
N VAL A 266 3.67 -29.47 18.48
CA VAL A 266 5.11 -29.43 18.73
C VAL A 266 5.44 -30.24 19.98
N SER A 267 6.50 -31.04 19.93
CA SER A 267 7.04 -31.83 21.04
C SER A 267 8.56 -31.97 20.96
N ASN A 268 9.17 -32.54 22.00
CA ASN A 268 10.61 -32.87 22.02
C ASN A 268 11.50 -31.68 21.64
N VAL A 269 11.17 -30.53 22.22
CA VAL A 269 11.90 -29.27 22.01
C VAL A 269 13.26 -29.36 22.69
N ASP A 270 14.30 -29.04 21.93
CA ASP A 270 15.67 -28.90 22.37
C ASP A 270 16.15 -27.48 22.04
N LEU A 271 16.60 -26.74 23.06
CA LEU A 271 17.16 -25.40 22.91
C LEU A 271 18.56 -25.42 23.52
N GLN A 272 19.56 -25.25 22.65
CA GLN A 272 20.96 -25.19 23.06
C GLN A 272 21.47 -23.77 22.85
N LEU A 273 22.24 -23.25 23.82
CA LEU A 273 22.82 -21.91 23.78
C LEU A 273 24.35 -22.00 23.81
N SER A 274 25.00 -21.01 23.20
CA SER A 274 26.44 -20.79 23.31
C SER A 274 26.75 -19.30 23.18
N ASP A 275 27.93 -18.88 23.62
CA ASP A 275 28.35 -17.48 23.47
C ASP A 275 28.40 -17.08 21.99
N ALA A 276 27.86 -15.91 21.66
CA ALA A 276 27.97 -15.33 20.33
C ALA A 276 29.14 -14.35 20.22
N GLN A 277 30.02 -14.62 19.27
CA GLN A 277 30.97 -13.66 18.72
C GLN A 277 30.40 -13.10 17.42
N THR A 278 29.24 -12.44 17.52
CA THR A 278 28.46 -11.99 16.36
C THR A 278 29.30 -11.10 15.45
N VAL A 279 29.40 -11.49 14.18
CA VAL A 279 29.98 -10.65 13.14
C VAL A 279 29.07 -9.45 12.93
N ASN A 280 29.59 -8.26 13.16
CA ASN A 280 28.86 -7.02 12.93
C ASN A 280 28.80 -6.71 11.43
N ALA A 281 27.85 -7.32 10.73
CA ALA A 281 27.60 -7.02 9.33
C ALA A 281 26.96 -5.62 9.17
N PRO A 282 27.23 -4.90 8.07
CA PRO A 282 26.57 -3.64 7.80
C PRO A 282 25.05 -3.78 7.81
N LYS A 283 24.37 -2.70 8.23
CA LYS A 283 22.92 -2.59 8.05
C LYS A 283 22.57 -2.72 6.57
N TYR A 284 21.48 -3.43 6.28
CA TYR A 284 20.96 -3.49 4.93
C TYR A 284 20.53 -2.11 4.45
N GLU A 285 21.06 -1.70 3.32
CA GLU A 285 20.60 -0.53 2.59
C GLU A 285 19.95 -1.01 1.29
N ALA A 286 18.71 -0.57 1.07
CA ALA A 286 17.99 -0.91 -0.15
C ALA A 286 18.80 -0.40 -1.37
N PRO A 287 18.96 -1.23 -2.41
CA PRO A 287 19.68 -0.79 -3.60
C PRO A 287 18.96 0.40 -4.23
N GLN A 288 19.74 1.38 -4.68
CA GLN A 288 19.19 2.50 -5.44
C GLN A 288 18.55 2.00 -6.75
N GLY A 289 17.40 2.57 -7.10
CA GLY A 289 16.72 2.27 -8.36
C GLY A 289 17.55 2.72 -9.57
N LYS A 290 17.33 2.11 -10.74
CA LYS A 290 18.03 2.49 -11.98
C LYS A 290 17.74 3.95 -12.34
N LEU A 291 18.69 4.59 -13.02
CA LEU A 291 18.46 5.90 -13.63
C LEU A 291 17.38 5.78 -14.70
N VAL A 292 16.33 6.60 -14.58
CA VAL A 292 15.25 6.75 -15.54
C VAL A 292 15.32 8.16 -16.11
N LEU A 293 15.38 8.24 -17.43
CA LEU A 293 15.34 9.47 -18.20
C LEU A 293 14.12 9.44 -19.12
N LEU A 294 13.25 10.46 -19.02
CA LEU A 294 12.04 10.58 -19.83
C LEU A 294 12.13 11.81 -20.71
N ARG A 295 12.03 11.63 -22.03
CA ARG A 295 11.88 12.75 -22.99
C ARG A 295 10.42 13.17 -23.06
N ALA A 296 10.15 14.40 -22.65
CA ALA A 296 8.81 14.97 -22.49
C ALA A 296 8.40 15.91 -23.63
N SER A 297 9.05 15.82 -24.79
CA SER A 297 8.70 16.57 -25.99
C SER A 297 8.62 15.67 -27.24
N ALA A 298 7.73 16.03 -28.17
CA ALA A 298 7.39 15.23 -29.35
C ALA A 298 8.53 15.20 -30.39
N LYS A 299 8.46 14.27 -31.36
CA LYS A 299 9.37 14.26 -32.52
C LYS A 299 8.84 15.08 -33.70
N GLN A 300 7.65 15.64 -33.56
CA GLN A 300 7.00 16.46 -34.55
C GLN A 300 6.64 17.81 -33.95
N SER A 301 6.61 18.85 -34.78
CA SER A 301 6.17 20.18 -34.36
C SER A 301 5.35 20.83 -35.45
N ALA A 302 4.15 21.29 -35.09
CA ALA A 302 3.30 22.08 -35.98
C ALA A 302 3.61 23.59 -35.90
N THR A 303 4.56 23.99 -35.05
CA THR A 303 4.97 25.37 -34.81
C THR A 303 6.49 25.50 -34.74
N ASP A 304 6.97 26.74 -34.86
CA ASP A 304 8.40 27.05 -34.74
C ASP A 304 8.84 27.24 -33.27
N ASP A 305 7.87 27.47 -32.38
CA ASP A 305 8.05 27.56 -30.92
C ASP A 305 8.21 26.15 -30.30
N TYR A 306 9.33 25.48 -30.58
CA TYR A 306 9.60 24.12 -30.09
C TYR A 306 10.51 24.13 -28.86
N PHE A 307 10.16 23.32 -27.86
CA PHE A 307 10.95 23.11 -26.65
C PHE A 307 11.37 21.65 -26.53
N VAL A 308 12.65 21.42 -26.23
CA VAL A 308 13.08 20.13 -25.72
C VAL A 308 12.76 20.08 -24.23
N GLN A 309 12.00 19.06 -23.83
CA GLN A 309 11.65 18.82 -22.43
C GLN A 309 12.09 17.43 -21.99
N ALA A 310 12.52 17.31 -20.74
CA ALA A 310 12.93 16.03 -20.17
C ALA A 310 12.82 16.03 -18.64
N LEU A 311 12.76 14.82 -18.08
CA LEU A 311 12.71 14.54 -16.64
C LEU A 311 13.68 13.40 -16.32
N ALA A 312 14.27 13.40 -15.14
CA ALA A 312 15.03 12.27 -14.63
C ALA A 312 14.66 11.98 -13.17
N ASN A 313 14.76 10.73 -12.74
CA ASN A 313 14.48 10.35 -11.35
C ASN A 313 15.64 10.64 -10.37
N TYR A 314 16.72 11.22 -10.88
CA TYR A 314 17.92 11.63 -10.15
C TYR A 314 18.28 13.07 -10.53
N SER A 315 19.04 13.74 -9.64
CA SER A 315 19.53 15.09 -9.90
C SER A 315 20.69 15.03 -10.91
N GLY A 316 20.90 16.11 -11.66
CA GLY A 316 21.97 16.14 -12.66
C GLY A 316 21.94 17.37 -13.54
N GLU A 317 22.72 17.35 -14.61
CA GLU A 317 22.73 18.39 -15.64
C GLU A 317 22.19 17.85 -16.96
N PHE A 318 21.19 18.54 -17.51
CA PHE A 318 20.74 18.36 -18.88
C PHE A 318 21.55 19.24 -19.83
N GLU A 319 21.90 18.70 -21.00
CA GLU A 319 22.45 19.45 -22.13
C GLU A 319 21.67 19.11 -23.40
N VAL A 320 21.31 20.13 -24.17
CA VAL A 320 20.72 19.96 -25.50
C VAL A 320 21.66 20.48 -26.56
N GLN A 321 21.84 19.70 -27.63
CA GLN A 321 22.57 20.11 -28.82
C GLN A 321 21.64 20.05 -30.03
N GLN A 322 21.79 20.99 -30.97
CA GLN A 322 21.17 20.99 -32.28
C GLN A 322 22.28 21.00 -33.33
N ASN A 323 22.28 20.02 -34.24
CA ASN A 323 23.29 19.87 -35.29
C ASN A 323 24.74 19.95 -34.73
N ALA A 324 24.98 19.23 -33.61
CA ALA A 324 26.23 19.19 -32.85
C ALA A 324 26.66 20.49 -32.14
N ARG A 325 25.85 21.55 -32.17
CA ARG A 325 26.07 22.79 -31.40
C ARG A 325 25.26 22.77 -30.11
N THR A 326 25.88 23.05 -28.97
CA THR A 326 25.19 23.17 -27.68
C THR A 326 24.23 24.37 -27.69
N MET A 327 22.96 24.12 -27.38
CA MET A 327 21.88 25.11 -27.33
C MET A 327 21.58 25.58 -25.91
N GLY A 328 21.78 24.70 -24.93
CA GLY A 328 21.59 25.04 -23.52
C GLY A 328 21.99 23.92 -22.58
N LYS A 329 22.27 24.32 -21.34
CA LYS A 329 22.58 23.44 -20.21
C LYS A 329 21.81 23.90 -18.97
N LYS A 330 21.33 22.97 -18.16
CA LYS A 330 20.69 23.29 -16.88
C LYS A 330 20.88 22.18 -15.87
N VAL A 331 21.34 22.54 -14.69
CA VAL A 331 21.31 21.67 -13.51
C VAL A 331 19.87 21.61 -12.98
N VAL A 332 19.38 20.40 -12.74
CA VAL A 332 18.04 20.12 -12.24
C VAL A 332 18.10 19.20 -11.02
N THR A 333 17.10 19.34 -10.17
CA THR A 333 16.83 18.37 -9.11
C THR A 333 16.04 17.16 -9.66
N ALA A 334 16.11 16.02 -8.97
CA ALA A 334 15.35 14.83 -9.34
C ALA A 334 13.85 15.16 -9.51
N GLY A 335 13.25 14.75 -10.63
CA GLY A 335 11.84 14.99 -10.97
C GLY A 335 11.52 16.38 -11.51
N GLU A 336 12.46 17.32 -11.51
CA GLU A 336 12.25 18.65 -12.06
C GLU A 336 12.22 18.61 -13.60
N MET A 337 11.22 19.25 -14.19
CA MET A 337 11.12 19.35 -15.65
C MET A 337 12.18 20.30 -16.22
N PHE A 338 13.07 19.75 -17.02
CA PHE A 338 13.94 20.52 -17.90
C PHE A 338 13.16 21.03 -19.11
N SER A 339 13.46 22.25 -19.55
CA SER A 339 12.86 22.86 -20.75
C SER A 339 13.85 23.81 -21.40
N GLN A 340 14.10 23.63 -22.71
CA GLN A 340 15.01 24.45 -23.51
C GLN A 340 14.36 24.82 -24.84
N PRO A 341 14.19 26.11 -25.17
CA PRO A 341 13.70 26.54 -26.48
C PRO A 341 14.72 26.20 -27.57
N ILE A 342 14.21 25.78 -28.73
CA ILE A 342 14.98 25.47 -29.93
C ILE A 342 14.29 26.12 -31.13
N GLU A 343 15.04 26.93 -31.86
CA GLU A 343 14.61 27.47 -33.14
C GLU A 343 14.74 26.38 -34.22
N LEU A 344 13.62 25.97 -34.80
CA LEU A 344 13.61 24.96 -35.86
C LEU A 344 14.00 25.60 -37.21
N GLN A 345 14.96 24.98 -37.89
CA GLN A 345 15.43 25.42 -39.20
C GLN A 345 14.60 24.78 -40.33
N ASP A 346 14.65 25.37 -41.52
CA ASP A 346 14.15 24.71 -42.73
C ASP A 346 15.03 23.49 -43.05
N GLY A 347 14.40 22.34 -43.32
CA GLY A 347 15.10 21.06 -43.52
C GLY A 347 15.24 20.23 -42.23
N GLU A 348 16.38 19.55 -42.06
CA GLU A 348 16.57 18.59 -40.97
C GLU A 348 17.00 19.24 -39.65
N ASN A 349 16.24 18.95 -38.58
CA ASN A 349 16.55 19.39 -37.22
C ASN A 349 17.00 18.20 -36.38
N THR A 350 18.30 17.93 -36.33
CA THR A 350 18.86 16.84 -35.51
C THR A 350 19.20 17.34 -34.11
N LEU A 351 18.56 16.77 -33.10
CA LEU A 351 18.75 17.10 -31.69
C LEU A 351 19.45 15.96 -30.94
N ALA A 352 20.26 16.33 -29.95
CA ALA A 352 20.82 15.42 -28.98
C ALA A 352 20.52 15.91 -27.57
N LEU A 353 19.94 15.04 -26.75
CA LEU A 353 19.71 15.26 -25.32
C LEU A 353 20.73 14.45 -24.54
N LYS A 354 21.46 15.11 -23.64
CA LYS A 354 22.40 14.48 -22.72
C LYS A 354 21.95 14.72 -21.29
N PHE A 355 22.12 13.73 -20.43
CA PHE A 355 21.92 13.86 -19.00
C PHE A 355 23.14 13.33 -18.25
N THR A 356 23.74 14.18 -17.42
CA THR A 356 24.88 13.84 -16.57
C THR A 356 24.40 13.77 -15.11
N PRO A 357 24.18 12.57 -14.55
CA PRO A 357 23.69 12.42 -13.18
C PRO A 357 24.69 12.93 -12.13
N SER A 358 24.20 13.72 -11.18
CA SER A 358 24.95 14.22 -10.02
C SER A 358 24.71 13.39 -8.75
N ASP A 359 23.75 12.48 -8.77
CA ASP A 359 23.49 11.44 -7.77
C ASP A 359 22.97 10.14 -8.45
N GLY A 360 22.57 9.16 -7.65
CA GLY A 360 22.08 7.86 -8.14
C GLY A 360 23.15 6.79 -8.37
N PRO A 361 22.77 5.63 -8.90
CA PRO A 361 23.60 4.42 -8.91
C PRO A 361 24.74 4.46 -9.94
N THR A 362 24.73 5.43 -10.85
CA THR A 362 25.73 5.56 -11.92
C THR A 362 26.03 7.03 -12.21
N ARG A 363 27.26 7.30 -12.67
CA ARG A 363 27.70 8.60 -13.19
C ARG A 363 27.79 8.63 -14.72
N GLU A 364 27.34 7.57 -15.37
CA GLU A 364 27.37 7.44 -16.82
C GLU A 364 26.41 8.42 -17.48
N ILE A 365 26.94 9.16 -18.46
CA ILE A 365 26.18 10.13 -19.25
C ILE A 365 25.18 9.36 -20.12
N GLN A 366 23.89 9.69 -19.96
CA GLN A 366 22.85 9.22 -20.87
C GLN A 366 22.78 10.15 -22.08
N HIS A 367 22.59 9.58 -23.26
CA HIS A 367 22.57 10.33 -24.52
C HIS A 367 21.52 9.75 -25.47
N GLU A 368 20.62 10.59 -25.95
CA GLU A 368 19.63 10.26 -26.99
C GLU A 368 19.76 11.27 -28.14
N GLN A 369 19.84 10.77 -29.38
CA GLN A 369 19.84 11.60 -30.59
C GLN A 369 18.59 11.28 -31.42
N TYR A 370 17.90 12.32 -31.89
CA TYR A 370 16.65 12.19 -32.64
C TYR A 370 16.46 13.37 -33.60
N ARG A 371 15.50 13.23 -34.52
CA ARG A 371 15.15 14.25 -35.51
C ARG A 371 13.79 14.84 -35.20
N ILE A 372 13.65 16.14 -35.42
CA ILE A 372 12.37 16.85 -35.38
C ILE A 372 11.87 17.10 -36.79
N THR A 373 10.64 16.66 -37.05
CA THR A 373 9.94 16.91 -38.31
C THR A 373 8.95 18.06 -38.12
N ARG A 374 9.08 19.11 -38.94
CA ARG A 374 8.05 20.16 -39.00
C ARG A 374 6.87 19.68 -39.82
N VAL A 375 5.67 19.93 -39.32
CA VAL A 375 4.39 19.64 -39.98
C VAL A 375 3.62 20.93 -40.13
N SER A 376 2.92 21.12 -41.25
CA SER A 376 2.10 22.31 -41.47
C SER A 376 0.64 21.98 -41.19
N LEU A 377 0.01 22.76 -40.31
CA LEU A 377 -1.42 22.69 -40.01
C LEU A 377 -2.05 24.07 -40.18
N PRO A 378 -3.31 24.17 -40.66
CA PRO A 378 -4.00 25.44 -40.82
C PRO A 378 -4.18 26.22 -39.50
N ASP A 379 -4.49 25.51 -38.41
CA ASP A 379 -4.55 26.04 -37.05
C ASP A 379 -3.87 25.06 -36.09
N PRO A 380 -2.56 25.21 -35.84
CA PRO A 380 -1.81 24.26 -35.03
C PRO A 380 -2.19 24.29 -33.54
N LEU A 381 -2.87 25.34 -33.05
CA LEU A 381 -3.25 25.47 -31.64
C LEU A 381 -4.67 24.95 -31.34
N THR A 382 -5.49 24.71 -32.37
CA THR A 382 -6.83 24.13 -32.21
C THR A 382 -7.02 22.96 -33.18
N LEU A 383 -6.97 21.73 -32.66
CA LEU A 383 -7.11 20.51 -33.45
C LEU A 383 -8.47 19.87 -33.21
N TYR A 384 -9.27 19.72 -34.26
CA TYR A 384 -10.51 18.95 -34.22
C TYR A 384 -10.22 17.47 -34.47
N VAL A 385 -10.78 16.62 -33.62
CA VAL A 385 -10.61 15.17 -33.65
C VAL A 385 -11.97 14.48 -33.71
N ALA A 386 -12.08 13.45 -34.53
CA ALA A 386 -13.27 12.60 -34.63
C ALA A 386 -12.91 11.13 -34.44
N ALA A 387 -13.86 10.31 -33.98
CA ALA A 387 -13.67 8.87 -33.81
C ALA A 387 -13.33 8.15 -35.13
N ASP A 388 -13.86 8.65 -36.25
CA ASP A 388 -13.57 8.22 -37.62
C ASP A 388 -12.55 9.13 -38.33
N GLY A 389 -11.85 9.98 -37.57
CA GLY A 389 -10.73 10.79 -38.05
C GLY A 389 -9.59 9.93 -38.59
N THR A 390 -8.67 10.55 -39.32
CA THR A 390 -7.51 9.84 -39.89
C THR A 390 -6.23 10.67 -39.74
N PRO A 391 -5.04 10.08 -39.89
CA PRO A 391 -3.78 10.83 -39.86
C PRO A 391 -3.64 11.82 -41.02
N ALA A 392 -4.43 11.62 -42.09
CA ALA A 392 -4.47 12.50 -43.26
C ALA A 392 -5.40 13.71 -43.06
N GLY A 393 -6.03 13.85 -41.89
CA GLY A 393 -6.76 15.04 -41.48
C GLY A 393 -5.86 16.28 -41.46
N ASP A 394 -6.45 17.48 -41.57
CA ASP A 394 -5.71 18.74 -41.42
C ASP A 394 -5.97 19.42 -40.07
N GLY A 395 -6.68 18.74 -39.17
CA GLY A 395 -7.02 19.26 -37.85
C GLY A 395 -8.17 20.26 -37.85
N SER A 396 -8.76 20.58 -39.00
CA SER A 396 -9.95 21.43 -39.07
C SER A 396 -11.23 20.65 -38.74
N SER A 397 -12.30 21.37 -38.38
CA SER A 397 -13.62 20.74 -38.17
C SER A 397 -14.15 20.01 -39.41
N ASN A 398 -13.77 20.40 -40.63
CA ASN A 398 -14.24 19.74 -41.85
C ASN A 398 -13.43 18.48 -42.19
N LYS A 399 -12.17 18.40 -41.73
CA LYS A 399 -11.26 17.29 -42.01
C LYS A 399 -10.46 16.93 -40.75
N PRO A 400 -11.15 16.40 -39.71
CA PRO A 400 -10.57 16.16 -38.40
C PRO A 400 -9.45 15.11 -38.46
N LEU A 401 -8.51 15.22 -37.51
CA LEU A 401 -7.50 14.20 -37.26
C LEU A 401 -8.10 13.04 -36.46
N ASP A 402 -7.42 11.89 -36.47
CA ASP A 402 -7.58 10.93 -35.37
C ASP A 402 -6.90 11.45 -34.10
N LEU A 403 -7.23 10.81 -32.96
CA LEU A 403 -6.75 11.24 -31.66
C LEU A 403 -5.22 11.07 -31.52
N GLU A 404 -4.66 9.97 -32.01
CA GLU A 404 -3.24 9.66 -31.89
C GLU A 404 -2.38 10.73 -32.58
N SER A 405 -2.72 11.07 -33.83
CA SER A 405 -2.02 12.10 -34.60
C SER A 405 -2.16 13.47 -33.93
N ALA A 406 -3.34 13.80 -33.42
CA ALA A 406 -3.57 15.08 -32.77
C ALA A 406 -2.77 15.22 -31.45
N VAL A 407 -2.67 14.15 -30.65
CA VAL A 407 -1.87 14.13 -29.41
C VAL A 407 -0.37 14.32 -29.72
N GLU A 408 0.14 13.72 -30.79
CA GLU A 408 1.54 13.90 -31.21
C GLU A 408 1.81 15.33 -31.71
N LEU A 409 0.88 15.91 -32.47
CA LEU A 409 1.06 17.18 -33.16
C LEU A 409 0.76 18.41 -32.30
N LEU A 410 -0.09 18.30 -31.27
CA LEU A 410 -0.56 19.45 -30.51
C LEU A 410 0.60 20.16 -29.78
N PRO A 411 0.88 21.44 -30.07
CA PRO A 411 1.87 22.23 -29.35
C PRO A 411 1.46 22.51 -27.90
N ALA A 412 2.41 22.85 -27.04
CA ALA A 412 2.12 23.28 -25.67
C ALA A 412 1.22 24.53 -25.67
N GLY A 413 0.14 24.52 -24.86
CA GLY A 413 -0.88 25.57 -24.85
C GLY A 413 -2.03 25.35 -25.84
N GLY A 414 -1.92 24.37 -26.74
CA GLY A 414 -2.96 24.04 -27.69
C GLY A 414 -4.16 23.33 -27.06
N THR A 415 -5.23 23.18 -27.85
CA THR A 415 -6.44 22.43 -27.52
C THR A 415 -6.79 21.41 -28.59
N ILE A 416 -7.04 20.18 -28.18
CA ILE A 416 -7.77 19.18 -28.96
C ILE A 416 -9.25 19.26 -28.59
N LEU A 417 -10.11 19.40 -29.61
CA LEU A 417 -11.56 19.37 -29.51
C LEU A 417 -12.08 18.03 -30.05
N LEU A 418 -12.59 17.18 -29.16
CA LEU A 418 -13.15 15.88 -29.49
C LEU A 418 -14.60 16.02 -29.90
N LYS A 419 -14.94 15.62 -31.13
CA LYS A 419 -16.32 15.48 -31.56
C LYS A 419 -17.00 14.31 -30.85
N ASP A 420 -18.33 14.31 -30.82
CA ASP A 420 -19.08 13.16 -30.33
C ASP A 420 -18.71 11.89 -31.11
N GLY A 421 -18.48 10.80 -30.39
CA GLY A 421 -18.08 9.50 -30.92
C GLY A 421 -17.52 8.57 -29.86
N ASP A 422 -17.43 7.29 -30.24
CA ASP A 422 -16.76 6.24 -29.46
C ASP A 422 -15.30 6.15 -29.90
N TYR A 423 -14.39 6.46 -28.99
CA TYR A 423 -12.95 6.42 -29.19
C TYR A 423 -12.37 5.13 -28.60
N GLN A 424 -11.37 4.58 -29.29
CA GLN A 424 -10.51 3.60 -28.65
C GLN A 424 -9.61 4.28 -27.62
N GLY A 425 -9.37 3.57 -26.52
CA GLY A 425 -8.35 3.91 -25.55
C GLY A 425 -6.95 3.92 -26.16
N MET A 426 -6.08 4.74 -25.59
CA MET A 426 -4.69 4.89 -26.02
C MET A 426 -3.81 5.30 -24.85
N VAL A 427 -2.51 5.43 -25.09
CA VAL A 427 -1.58 6.07 -24.16
C VAL A 427 -1.36 7.50 -24.61
N LEU A 428 -1.62 8.49 -23.75
CA LEU A 428 -1.09 9.85 -23.89
C LEU A 428 0.35 9.82 -23.36
N PRO A 429 1.36 9.76 -24.23
CA PRO A 429 2.73 9.44 -23.82
C PRO A 429 3.40 10.63 -23.15
N VAL A 430 4.46 10.38 -22.37
CA VAL A 430 5.27 11.45 -21.74
C VAL A 430 5.76 12.48 -22.78
N SER A 431 6.08 12.06 -24.00
CA SER A 431 6.52 12.95 -25.08
C SER A 431 5.45 13.96 -25.53
N ALA A 432 4.18 13.74 -25.20
CA ALA A 432 3.08 14.64 -25.51
C ALA A 432 2.83 15.68 -24.40
N SER A 433 3.69 15.78 -23.38
CA SER A 433 3.52 16.72 -22.27
C SER A 433 3.41 18.18 -22.71
N GLY A 434 2.66 18.97 -21.93
CA GLY A 434 2.66 20.44 -22.00
C GLY A 434 3.81 21.05 -21.21
N ARG A 435 3.68 22.33 -20.88
CA ARG A 435 4.62 23.08 -20.02
C ARG A 435 3.89 23.67 -18.81
N PRO A 436 4.59 23.92 -17.68
CA PRO A 436 3.99 24.56 -16.50
C PRO A 436 3.25 25.87 -16.79
N ASP A 437 3.73 26.64 -17.78
CA ASP A 437 3.17 27.93 -18.22
C ASP A 437 2.23 27.80 -19.43
N LYS A 438 2.19 26.64 -20.10
CA LYS A 438 1.37 26.37 -21.29
C LYS A 438 0.87 24.91 -21.27
N MET A 439 -0.13 24.66 -20.43
CA MET A 439 -0.84 23.38 -20.35
C MET A 439 -1.55 23.05 -21.67
N LYS A 440 -1.53 21.78 -22.08
CA LYS A 440 -2.30 21.31 -23.24
C LYS A 440 -3.73 20.95 -22.82
N HIS A 441 -4.67 20.98 -23.74
CA HIS A 441 -6.07 20.71 -23.43
C HIS A 441 -6.62 19.59 -24.31
N LEU A 442 -7.36 18.66 -23.69
CA LEU A 442 -8.18 17.66 -24.37
C LEU A 442 -9.62 17.87 -23.91
N ARG A 443 -10.49 18.36 -24.79
CA ARG A 443 -11.85 18.79 -24.41
C ARG A 443 -12.90 18.13 -25.28
N ALA A 444 -13.93 17.60 -24.66
CA ALA A 444 -15.14 17.23 -25.37
C ALA A 444 -15.84 18.47 -25.97
N GLN A 445 -16.21 18.39 -27.24
CA GLN A 445 -17.00 19.41 -27.92
C GLN A 445 -18.50 19.21 -27.69
N GLY A 446 -18.94 17.95 -27.56
CA GLY A 446 -20.32 17.56 -27.31
C GLY A 446 -20.48 16.79 -25.99
N LYS A 447 -21.57 16.01 -25.90
CA LYS A 447 -21.94 15.25 -24.69
C LYS A 447 -21.63 13.75 -24.78
N HIS A 448 -21.17 13.29 -25.93
CA HIS A 448 -20.99 11.87 -26.25
C HIS A 448 -19.56 11.61 -26.71
N VAL A 449 -18.57 12.05 -25.94
CA VAL A 449 -17.15 11.74 -26.16
C VAL A 449 -16.77 10.62 -25.20
N ARG A 450 -16.76 9.39 -25.71
CA ARG A 450 -16.65 8.19 -24.87
C ARG A 450 -15.48 7.32 -25.31
N PHE A 451 -14.63 6.93 -24.37
CA PHE A 451 -13.60 5.93 -24.56
C PHE A 451 -14.14 4.56 -24.15
N ILE A 452 -14.09 3.60 -25.08
CA ILE A 452 -14.66 2.25 -24.89
C ILE A 452 -13.58 1.18 -24.61
N SER A 453 -12.35 1.60 -24.40
CA SER A 453 -11.22 0.77 -23.95
C SER A 453 -10.23 1.62 -23.12
N GLU A 454 -9.28 0.97 -22.44
CA GLU A 454 -8.41 1.61 -21.42
C GLU A 454 -7.69 2.85 -21.96
N LEU A 455 -7.84 3.97 -21.25
CA LEU A 455 -7.10 5.20 -21.51
C LEU A 455 -6.00 5.35 -20.45
N ARG A 456 -4.75 5.57 -20.90
CA ARG A 456 -3.60 5.76 -20.02
C ARG A 456 -2.97 7.13 -20.23
N HIS A 457 -2.77 7.87 -19.16
CA HIS A 457 -2.25 9.23 -19.19
C HIS A 457 -0.86 9.32 -18.54
N GLU A 458 0.18 9.26 -19.35
CA GLU A 458 1.58 9.40 -18.91
C GLU A 458 2.11 10.83 -19.07
N ALA A 459 1.43 11.65 -19.88
CA ALA A 459 1.80 13.03 -20.13
C ALA A 459 1.62 13.94 -18.89
N TRP A 460 2.37 15.03 -18.88
CA TRP A 460 2.37 16.04 -17.82
C TRP A 460 1.77 17.35 -18.35
N TYR A 461 1.22 18.17 -17.46
CA TYR A 461 0.65 19.49 -17.81
C TYR A 461 -0.42 19.40 -18.91
N TRP A 462 -1.44 18.59 -18.68
CA TRP A 462 -2.67 18.52 -19.46
C TRP A 462 -3.90 18.91 -18.64
N HIS A 463 -4.88 19.53 -19.29
CA HIS A 463 -6.25 19.67 -18.80
C HIS A 463 -7.17 18.82 -19.68
N VAL A 464 -7.63 17.70 -19.13
CA VAL A 464 -8.59 16.81 -19.77
C VAL A 464 -9.98 17.12 -19.21
N GLN A 465 -10.95 17.37 -20.08
CA GLN A 465 -12.27 17.84 -19.66
C GLN A 465 -13.42 17.19 -20.43
N GLY A 466 -14.43 16.72 -19.69
CA GLY A 466 -15.74 16.37 -20.23
C GLY A 466 -15.81 15.05 -20.99
N ILE A 467 -14.88 14.11 -20.76
CA ILE A 467 -14.87 12.80 -21.43
C ILE A 467 -15.42 11.70 -20.53
N GLU A 468 -16.02 10.69 -21.16
CA GLU A 468 -16.52 9.46 -20.54
C GLU A 468 -15.56 8.31 -20.84
N ILE A 469 -15.32 7.43 -19.87
CA ILE A 469 -14.64 6.15 -20.04
C ILE A 469 -15.63 5.08 -19.58
N ALA A 470 -16.11 4.27 -20.53
CA ALA A 470 -17.20 3.33 -20.32
C ALA A 470 -16.74 1.90 -20.56
N GLY A 471 -16.94 1.03 -19.57
CA GLY A 471 -16.50 -0.37 -19.69
C GLY A 471 -14.99 -0.56 -19.56
N ALA A 472 -14.26 0.47 -19.14
CA ALA A 472 -12.79 0.51 -19.15
C ALA A 472 -12.23 1.40 -18.04
N GLN A 473 -10.92 1.30 -17.79
CA GLN A 473 -10.22 2.08 -16.78
C GLN A 473 -9.63 3.36 -17.36
N PHE A 474 -9.48 4.37 -16.50
CA PHE A 474 -8.62 5.53 -16.75
C PHE A 474 -7.44 5.54 -15.77
N ILE A 475 -6.22 5.37 -16.29
CA ILE A 475 -5.00 5.23 -15.49
C ILE A 475 -4.08 6.43 -15.71
N VAL A 476 -3.69 7.12 -14.64
CA VAL A 476 -2.85 8.32 -14.65
C VAL A 476 -1.49 8.01 -14.02
N HIS A 477 -0.43 8.18 -14.83
CA HIS A 477 0.98 8.10 -14.40
C HIS A 477 1.68 9.46 -14.41
N GLY A 478 1.18 10.41 -15.20
CA GLY A 478 1.76 11.74 -15.30
C GLY A 478 1.46 12.64 -14.10
N SER A 479 2.10 13.81 -14.08
CA SER A 479 1.99 14.78 -12.99
C SER A 479 1.53 16.15 -13.48
N HIS A 480 1.04 16.98 -12.55
CA HIS A 480 0.56 18.34 -12.81
C HIS A 480 -0.56 18.43 -13.84
N ASN A 481 -1.45 17.43 -13.88
CA ASN A 481 -2.60 17.42 -14.77
C ASN A 481 -3.89 17.85 -14.05
N ILE A 482 -4.87 18.30 -14.83
CA ILE A 482 -6.23 18.60 -14.37
C ILE A 482 -7.17 17.67 -15.14
N PHE A 483 -7.99 16.93 -14.41
CA PHE A 483 -9.04 16.06 -14.93
C PHE A 483 -10.37 16.58 -14.41
N GLU A 484 -11.19 17.18 -15.28
CA GLU A 484 -12.39 17.89 -14.87
C GLU A 484 -13.63 17.33 -15.58
N LYS A 485 -14.73 17.12 -14.85
CA LYS A 485 -15.99 16.59 -15.41
C LYS A 485 -15.78 15.28 -16.17
N MET A 486 -14.95 14.41 -15.59
CA MET A 486 -14.72 13.07 -16.08
C MET A 486 -15.86 12.16 -15.62
N VAL A 487 -16.23 11.18 -16.44
CA VAL A 487 -17.12 10.10 -16.03
C VAL A 487 -16.43 8.76 -16.31
N THR A 488 -16.17 7.95 -15.29
CA THR A 488 -15.63 6.59 -15.44
C THR A 488 -16.64 5.59 -14.93
N HIS A 489 -17.03 4.58 -15.71
CA HIS A 489 -17.97 3.60 -15.19
C HIS A 489 -17.92 2.23 -15.82
N SER A 490 -18.44 1.26 -15.07
CA SER A 490 -18.54 -0.14 -15.50
C SER A 490 -17.17 -0.73 -15.89
N ALA A 491 -16.11 -0.20 -15.29
CA ALA A 491 -14.76 -0.68 -15.51
C ALA A 491 -14.60 -2.11 -14.97
N PRO A 492 -13.77 -2.96 -15.61
CA PRO A 492 -13.47 -4.32 -15.16
C PRO A 492 -12.49 -4.36 -13.96
N ASP A 493 -12.17 -3.19 -13.40
CA ASP A 493 -11.36 -2.92 -12.22
C ASP A 493 -11.72 -1.48 -11.77
N THR A 494 -10.86 -0.76 -11.05
CA THR A 494 -11.08 0.61 -10.58
C THR A 494 -11.32 1.58 -11.74
N GLY A 495 -12.33 2.46 -11.62
CA GLY A 495 -12.71 3.38 -12.69
C GLY A 495 -11.62 4.42 -13.02
N PHE A 496 -11.13 5.14 -12.01
CA PHE A 496 -10.09 6.16 -12.16
C PHE A 496 -8.93 5.91 -11.19
N VAL A 497 -7.71 5.77 -11.69
CA VAL A 497 -6.53 5.43 -10.88
C VAL A 497 -5.39 6.42 -11.11
N ILE A 498 -4.90 7.05 -10.04
CA ILE A 498 -3.58 7.70 -9.99
C ILE A 498 -2.60 6.72 -9.37
N THR A 499 -1.58 6.32 -10.12
CA THR A 499 -0.56 5.37 -9.68
C THR A 499 0.72 5.55 -10.47
N SER A 500 1.85 5.02 -9.99
CA SER A 500 3.10 5.00 -10.75
C SER A 500 3.59 3.60 -11.00
N THR A 501 4.30 3.43 -12.12
CA THR A 501 4.93 2.17 -12.46
C THR A 501 6.04 1.83 -11.47
N GLU A 502 6.27 0.54 -11.27
CA GLU A 502 7.39 0.07 -10.45
C GLU A 502 8.72 0.59 -11.02
N ASN A 503 9.68 0.87 -10.13
CA ASN A 503 11.04 1.29 -10.49
C ASN A 503 11.17 2.65 -11.22
N VAL A 504 10.10 3.43 -11.40
CA VAL A 504 10.20 4.78 -12.01
C VAL A 504 10.98 5.77 -11.12
N GLY A 505 11.06 5.49 -9.82
CA GLY A 505 11.72 6.32 -8.81
C GLY A 505 10.78 7.36 -8.21
N ARG A 506 10.93 7.61 -6.90
CA ARG A 506 10.01 8.44 -6.10
C ARG A 506 9.84 9.86 -6.66
N ALA A 507 10.89 10.44 -7.21
CA ALA A 507 10.86 11.78 -7.80
C ALA A 507 9.98 11.88 -9.06
N LEU A 508 9.64 10.76 -9.69
CA LEU A 508 8.76 10.69 -10.86
C LEU A 508 7.39 10.08 -10.54
N TRP A 509 7.06 9.86 -9.26
CA TRP A 509 5.72 9.41 -8.90
C TRP A 509 4.67 10.46 -9.27
N ALA A 510 3.54 9.98 -9.80
CA ALA A 510 2.39 10.78 -10.21
C ALA A 510 1.97 11.74 -9.08
N SER A 511 2.16 13.03 -9.30
CA SER A 511 2.05 14.08 -8.29
C SER A 511 1.29 15.29 -8.81
N HIS A 512 0.75 16.08 -7.89
CA HIS A 512 0.11 17.37 -8.18
C HIS A 512 -1.01 17.31 -9.23
N ASN A 513 -1.68 16.16 -9.40
CA ASN A 513 -2.85 16.06 -10.25
C ASN A 513 -4.10 16.56 -9.50
N GLN A 514 -5.02 17.18 -10.24
CA GLN A 514 -6.31 17.63 -9.73
C GLN A 514 -7.43 16.89 -10.45
N VAL A 515 -8.30 16.22 -9.70
CA VAL A 515 -9.51 15.58 -10.21
C VAL A 515 -10.70 16.36 -9.68
N ILE A 516 -11.48 16.97 -10.56
CA ILE A 516 -12.46 18.00 -10.22
C ILE A 516 -13.81 17.63 -10.81
N GLU A 517 -14.88 17.73 -10.02
CA GLU A 517 -16.27 17.59 -10.50
C GLU A 517 -16.50 16.32 -11.33
N SER A 518 -15.84 15.23 -10.95
CA SER A 518 -15.81 13.97 -11.71
C SER A 518 -16.60 12.88 -11.01
N GLU A 519 -17.12 11.93 -11.78
CA GLU A 519 -17.96 10.84 -11.30
C GLU A 519 -17.37 9.48 -11.65
N SER A 520 -17.32 8.55 -10.70
CA SER A 520 -16.87 7.18 -10.93
C SER A 520 -17.82 6.15 -10.31
N TYR A 521 -18.37 5.25 -11.13
CA TYR A 521 -19.43 4.36 -10.66
C TYR A 521 -19.56 3.00 -11.37
N ASN A 522 -20.28 2.08 -10.73
CA ASN A 522 -20.62 0.77 -11.29
C ASN A 522 -19.41 -0.10 -11.65
N ASN A 523 -18.23 0.18 -11.09
CA ASN A 523 -17.00 -0.53 -11.40
C ASN A 523 -16.95 -1.87 -10.67
N MET A 524 -16.47 -2.91 -11.35
CA MET A 524 -16.42 -4.26 -10.78
C MET A 524 -15.33 -5.13 -11.39
N ASP A 525 -14.43 -5.60 -10.54
CA ASP A 525 -13.46 -6.63 -10.88
C ASP A 525 -14.04 -8.05 -10.67
N PRO A 526 -13.51 -9.07 -11.36
CA PRO A 526 -14.00 -10.45 -11.20
C PRO A 526 -13.95 -10.99 -9.78
N SER A 527 -12.97 -10.55 -8.96
CA SER A 527 -12.85 -10.98 -7.56
C SER A 527 -13.69 -10.17 -6.58
N ARG A 528 -14.25 -9.03 -7.03
CA ARG A 528 -15.17 -8.14 -6.29
C ARG A 528 -14.56 -7.53 -5.02
N ILE A 529 -13.25 -7.29 -5.03
CA ILE A 529 -12.50 -6.80 -3.86
C ILE A 529 -11.43 -5.77 -4.24
N ASN A 530 -11.42 -5.26 -5.47
CA ASN A 530 -10.39 -4.31 -5.93
C ASN A 530 -10.94 -3.10 -6.70
N ALA A 531 -12.12 -3.21 -7.32
CA ALA A 531 -12.63 -2.16 -8.19
C ALA A 531 -13.31 -1.03 -7.42
N ASP A 532 -12.55 0.06 -7.25
CA ASP A 532 -13.01 1.29 -6.61
C ASP A 532 -13.62 2.29 -7.60
N GLY A 533 -14.22 3.36 -7.06
CA GLY A 533 -14.54 4.55 -7.82
C GLY A 533 -13.27 5.30 -8.23
N PHE A 534 -12.62 5.91 -7.25
CA PHE A 534 -11.35 6.62 -7.42
C PHE A 534 -10.27 5.96 -6.58
N ALA A 535 -9.07 5.81 -7.15
CA ALA A 535 -7.91 5.40 -6.39
C ALA A 535 -6.74 6.36 -6.61
N ALA A 536 -6.03 6.64 -5.52
CA ALA A 536 -4.69 7.18 -5.55
C ALA A 536 -3.83 6.23 -4.71
N LYS A 537 -3.45 5.10 -5.33
CA LYS A 537 -2.83 3.95 -4.66
C LYS A 537 -1.56 3.49 -5.35
N MET A 538 -0.66 2.91 -4.56
CA MET A 538 0.64 2.36 -4.97
C MET A 538 1.56 3.35 -5.71
N ARG A 539 2.57 3.89 -5.01
CA ARG A 539 3.57 4.83 -5.56
C ARG A 539 2.96 6.14 -6.03
N VAL A 540 2.28 6.83 -5.12
CA VAL A 540 1.67 8.13 -5.37
C VAL A 540 2.58 9.23 -4.88
N GLY A 541 2.83 10.23 -5.72
CA GLY A 541 3.59 11.42 -5.36
C GLY A 541 2.77 12.45 -4.59
N ASP A 542 3.40 13.53 -4.16
CA ASP A 542 2.75 14.53 -3.31
C ASP A 542 1.69 15.37 -4.05
N GLY A 543 0.73 15.89 -3.30
CA GLY A 543 -0.13 17.00 -3.76
C GLY A 543 -1.26 16.63 -4.71
N ASN A 544 -1.60 15.34 -4.86
CA ASN A 544 -2.78 14.94 -5.61
C ASN A 544 -4.07 15.34 -4.87
N ARG A 545 -5.08 15.83 -5.62
CA ARG A 545 -6.33 16.35 -5.08
C ARG A 545 -7.55 15.79 -5.80
N PHE A 546 -8.60 15.50 -5.04
CA PHE A 546 -9.94 15.20 -5.53
C PHE A 546 -10.92 16.22 -4.95
N GLU A 547 -11.66 16.92 -5.80
CA GLU A 547 -12.52 18.03 -5.40
C GLU A 547 -13.91 17.90 -6.04
N ARG A 548 -14.97 17.94 -5.22
CA ARG A 548 -16.37 17.89 -5.70
C ARG A 548 -16.66 16.66 -6.55
N CYS A 549 -16.02 15.53 -6.25
CA CYS A 549 -16.17 14.28 -6.99
C CYS A 549 -17.27 13.39 -6.39
N LEU A 550 -17.79 12.45 -7.19
CA LEU A 550 -18.84 11.52 -6.82
C LEU A 550 -18.41 10.07 -7.08
N ALA A 551 -18.37 9.23 -6.05
CA ALA A 551 -18.07 7.80 -6.18
C ALA A 551 -19.21 6.94 -5.64
N HIS A 552 -19.78 6.07 -6.48
CA HIS A 552 -20.91 5.25 -6.04
C HIS A 552 -21.09 3.92 -6.75
N HIS A 553 -21.76 2.98 -6.08
CA HIS A 553 -22.06 1.67 -6.66
C HIS A 553 -20.81 0.97 -7.24
N ASN A 554 -19.65 1.19 -6.63
CA ASN A 554 -18.44 0.43 -6.95
C ASN A 554 -18.42 -0.81 -6.07
N ILE A 555 -17.94 -1.94 -6.60
CA ILE A 555 -18.01 -3.23 -5.89
C ILE A 555 -17.10 -3.26 -4.66
N ASP A 556 -15.96 -2.55 -4.67
CA ASP A 556 -15.13 -2.32 -3.48
C ASP A 556 -15.40 -0.92 -2.92
N ASP A 557 -14.51 0.07 -3.02
CA ASP A 557 -14.71 1.35 -2.32
C ASP A 557 -15.09 2.54 -3.21
N GLY A 558 -15.54 3.62 -2.58
CA GLY A 558 -15.63 4.93 -3.23
C GLY A 558 -14.24 5.51 -3.51
N TRP A 559 -13.40 5.58 -2.48
CA TRP A 559 -12.00 5.99 -2.56
C TRP A 559 -11.06 4.99 -1.90
N ASP A 560 -9.96 4.66 -2.58
CA ASP A 560 -8.86 3.85 -2.04
C ASP A 560 -7.50 4.56 -2.14
N LEU A 561 -6.87 4.78 -0.97
CA LEU A 561 -5.53 5.37 -0.82
C LEU A 561 -4.44 4.34 -0.43
N PHE A 562 -4.66 3.06 -0.73
CA PHE A 562 -3.78 1.95 -0.37
C PHE A 562 -2.31 2.17 -0.78
N ASN A 563 -1.41 1.76 0.10
CA ASN A 563 0.03 1.71 -0.14
C ASN A 563 0.65 0.45 0.45
N LYS A 564 1.83 0.13 -0.05
CA LYS A 564 2.62 -1.03 0.36
C LYS A 564 3.87 -0.60 1.10
N VAL A 565 4.26 -1.36 2.12
CA VAL A 565 5.47 -1.08 2.89
C VAL A 565 6.72 -1.06 2.01
N GLU A 566 6.79 -1.93 0.98
CA GLU A 566 7.98 -2.02 0.11
C GLU A 566 8.21 -0.74 -0.71
N ASP A 567 7.14 -0.12 -1.20
CA ASP A 567 7.20 1.14 -1.94
C ASP A 567 7.52 2.33 -1.01
N GLY A 568 7.02 2.26 0.23
CA GLY A 568 7.09 3.34 1.21
C GLY A 568 5.85 4.24 1.21
N PRO A 569 5.85 5.31 2.04
CA PRO A 569 4.68 6.16 2.19
C PRO A 569 4.34 6.88 0.88
N ASN A 570 3.07 6.79 0.49
CA ASN A 570 2.51 7.64 -0.56
C ASN A 570 2.61 9.12 -0.15
N GLY A 571 2.60 10.00 -1.14
CA GLY A 571 2.43 11.43 -0.93
C GLY A 571 1.04 11.77 -0.41
N VAL A 572 0.93 12.96 0.19
CA VAL A 572 -0.34 13.40 0.80
C VAL A 572 -1.39 13.66 -0.28
N VAL A 573 -2.45 12.86 -0.24
CA VAL A 573 -3.70 13.08 -1.00
C VAL A 573 -4.68 13.96 -0.20
N THR A 574 -5.30 14.93 -0.87
CA THR A 574 -6.38 15.75 -0.33
C THR A 574 -7.71 15.45 -1.03
N ILE A 575 -8.76 15.18 -0.27
CA ILE A 575 -10.12 14.95 -0.79
C ILE A 575 -11.07 15.97 -0.15
N THR A 576 -11.71 16.80 -0.98
CA THR A 576 -12.59 17.87 -0.50
C THR A 576 -13.93 17.89 -1.22
N ASP A 577 -14.98 18.23 -0.47
CA ASP A 577 -16.33 18.47 -1.00
C ASP A 577 -16.91 17.31 -1.83
N SER A 578 -16.41 16.10 -1.62
CA SER A 578 -16.72 14.92 -2.42
C SER A 578 -17.72 14.00 -1.70
N ILE A 579 -18.35 13.11 -2.46
CA ILE A 579 -19.43 12.26 -1.97
C ILE A 579 -19.16 10.80 -2.34
N ALA A 580 -19.18 9.92 -1.34
CA ALA A 580 -19.14 8.47 -1.50
C ALA A 580 -20.46 7.85 -1.04
N PHE A 581 -21.19 7.14 -1.91
CA PHE A 581 -22.42 6.47 -1.50
C PHE A 581 -22.68 5.13 -2.18
N ASN A 582 -23.42 4.24 -1.50
CA ASN A 582 -23.76 2.92 -2.03
C ASN A 582 -22.57 2.12 -2.61
N ASN A 583 -21.35 2.28 -2.09
CA ASN A 583 -20.22 1.41 -2.47
C ASN A 583 -20.31 0.05 -1.75
N GLY A 584 -19.60 -0.97 -2.25
CA GLY A 584 -19.72 -2.38 -1.86
C GLY A 584 -20.87 -3.14 -2.53
N ARG A 585 -21.40 -2.58 -3.61
CA ARG A 585 -22.48 -3.13 -4.46
C ARG A 585 -22.37 -2.46 -5.83
N THR A 586 -22.98 -3.04 -6.86
CA THR A 586 -23.15 -2.34 -8.14
C THR A 586 -24.62 -2.02 -8.40
N LEU A 587 -24.94 -1.42 -9.54
CA LEU A 587 -26.34 -1.21 -9.95
C LEU A 587 -27.05 -2.55 -10.22
N ASP A 588 -26.30 -3.58 -10.59
CA ASP A 588 -26.82 -4.91 -10.94
C ASP A 588 -26.61 -5.95 -9.83
N ILE A 589 -25.61 -5.75 -8.98
CA ILE A 589 -25.27 -6.67 -7.89
C ILE A 589 -25.70 -6.07 -6.58
N ALA A 590 -26.69 -6.72 -5.97
CA ALA A 590 -27.16 -6.39 -4.64
C ALA A 590 -26.04 -6.53 -3.60
N ASN A 591 -26.20 -5.75 -2.55
CA ASN A 591 -25.40 -5.82 -1.35
C ASN A 591 -25.61 -7.18 -0.63
N ASN A 592 -24.54 -7.94 -0.39
CA ASN A 592 -24.58 -9.22 0.34
C ASN A 592 -23.88 -9.18 1.73
N GLY A 593 -23.64 -8.00 2.30
CA GLY A 593 -23.16 -7.84 3.69
C GLY A 593 -21.88 -7.01 3.84
N GLY A 594 -21.70 -6.41 5.03
CA GLY A 594 -20.76 -5.29 5.24
C GLY A 594 -19.30 -5.62 5.51
N THR A 595 -18.70 -6.39 4.61
CA THR A 595 -17.28 -6.77 4.66
C THR A 595 -16.42 -6.07 3.60
N ILE A 596 -17.05 -5.34 2.67
CA ILE A 596 -16.45 -4.54 1.58
C ILE A 596 -17.35 -3.31 1.34
N GLY A 597 -16.85 -2.24 0.74
CA GLY A 597 -17.68 -1.07 0.47
C GLY A 597 -17.44 0.12 1.37
N ASN A 598 -16.20 0.56 1.53
CA ASN A 598 -15.92 1.79 2.24
C ASN A 598 -16.31 3.00 1.39
N GLY A 599 -16.73 4.09 2.05
CA GLY A 599 -16.84 5.39 1.40
C GLY A 599 -15.43 5.92 1.07
N PHE A 600 -14.62 6.10 2.11
CA PHE A 600 -13.24 6.61 2.03
C PHE A 600 -12.26 5.71 2.81
N LYS A 601 -11.47 4.90 2.08
CA LYS A 601 -10.38 4.06 2.61
C LYS A 601 -9.06 4.85 2.56
N LEU A 602 -8.58 5.29 3.73
CA LEU A 602 -7.54 6.33 3.84
C LEU A 602 -6.11 5.82 4.09
N GLY A 603 -5.78 4.64 3.58
CA GLY A 603 -4.41 4.14 3.55
C GLY A 603 -4.31 2.63 3.39
N GLY A 604 -3.17 2.06 3.79
CA GLY A 604 -2.91 0.62 3.76
C GLY A 604 -1.62 0.23 4.48
N GLU A 605 -1.50 -1.07 4.79
CA GLU A 605 -0.31 -1.75 5.32
C GLU A 605 0.51 -1.03 6.41
N GLY A 606 -0.11 -0.22 7.28
CA GLY A 606 0.58 0.32 8.46
C GLY A 606 1.46 1.55 8.17
N LEU A 607 1.50 2.07 6.95
CA LEU A 607 2.39 3.17 6.61
C LEU A 607 1.79 4.54 6.98
N PRO A 608 2.50 5.38 7.77
CA PRO A 608 1.98 6.67 8.19
C PRO A 608 1.96 7.69 7.04
N VAL A 609 0.77 8.11 6.62
CA VAL A 609 0.58 9.20 5.64
C VAL A 609 -0.52 10.16 6.13
N PRO A 610 -0.24 11.47 6.30
CA PRO A 610 -1.19 12.43 6.86
C PRO A 610 -2.17 12.95 5.78
N HIS A 611 -3.02 12.08 5.24
CA HIS A 611 -4.06 12.45 4.27
C HIS A 611 -5.04 13.49 4.84
N VAL A 612 -5.62 14.29 3.94
CA VAL A 612 -6.52 15.40 4.30
C VAL A 612 -7.89 15.18 3.66
N VAL A 613 -8.93 15.08 4.49
CA VAL A 613 -10.30 14.75 4.06
C VAL A 613 -11.24 15.78 4.69
N LYS A 614 -11.76 16.71 3.88
CA LYS A 614 -12.61 17.81 4.37
C LYS A 614 -13.94 17.97 3.66
N ASN A 615 -14.98 18.25 4.43
CA ASN A 615 -16.32 18.57 3.94
C ASN A 615 -16.90 17.47 3.02
N ASN A 616 -16.55 16.21 3.25
CA ASN A 616 -17.04 15.10 2.42
C ASN A 616 -18.29 14.46 3.01
N LEU A 617 -19.07 13.77 2.17
CA LEU A 617 -20.24 13.00 2.56
C LEU A 617 -20.01 11.51 2.30
N ALA A 618 -20.16 10.66 3.32
CA ALA A 618 -20.23 9.20 3.17
C ALA A 618 -21.64 8.70 3.53
N PHE A 619 -22.38 8.17 2.56
CA PHE A 619 -23.80 7.83 2.71
C PHE A 619 -24.13 6.41 2.25
N ASN A 620 -24.72 5.60 3.13
CA ASN A 620 -25.26 4.27 2.79
C ASN A 620 -24.25 3.30 2.11
N ASN A 621 -22.96 3.45 2.42
CA ASN A 621 -21.95 2.52 1.94
C ASN A 621 -22.07 1.18 2.69
N ASN A 622 -21.68 0.09 2.02
CA ASN A 622 -21.84 -1.26 2.56
C ASN A 622 -20.85 -1.60 3.68
N MET A 623 -19.78 -0.85 3.88
CA MET A 623 -18.86 -1.03 5.01
C MET A 623 -18.75 0.26 5.81
N ASP A 624 -17.57 0.86 5.87
CA ASP A 624 -17.30 2.03 6.68
C ASP A 624 -17.54 3.31 5.89
N GLY A 625 -18.01 4.38 6.53
CA GLY A 625 -18.07 5.70 5.89
C GLY A 625 -16.66 6.23 5.62
N PHE A 626 -15.89 6.40 6.69
CA PHE A 626 -14.48 6.79 6.66
C PHE A 626 -13.66 5.81 7.51
N THR A 627 -12.59 5.25 6.94
CA THR A 627 -11.71 4.30 7.64
C THR A 627 -10.26 4.68 7.45
N ASP A 628 -9.46 4.61 8.51
CA ASP A 628 -8.00 4.83 8.42
C ASP A 628 -7.31 3.72 7.63
N ASN A 629 -7.94 2.56 7.48
CA ASN A 629 -7.41 1.35 6.87
C ASN A 629 -5.96 1.06 7.27
N PHE A 630 -5.71 1.08 8.58
CA PHE A 630 -4.39 0.83 9.19
C PHE A 630 -3.34 1.92 8.90
N ASN A 631 -3.71 3.12 8.48
CA ASN A 631 -2.78 4.25 8.38
C ASN A 631 -2.56 4.90 9.76
N PRO A 632 -1.37 4.77 10.40
CA PRO A 632 -1.09 5.38 11.70
C PRO A 632 -0.68 6.85 11.60
N GLY A 633 -0.78 7.47 10.42
CA GLY A 633 -0.43 8.86 10.16
C GLY A 633 -1.39 9.85 10.80
N ALA A 634 -0.96 11.12 10.88
CA ALA A 634 -1.76 12.20 11.42
C ALA A 634 -2.84 12.67 10.41
N LEU A 635 -3.85 11.84 10.17
CA LEU A 635 -4.98 12.14 9.28
C LEU A 635 -5.71 13.43 9.70
N VAL A 636 -6.17 14.23 8.73
CA VAL A 636 -7.01 15.40 9.00
C VAL A 636 -8.41 15.15 8.47
N LEU A 637 -9.36 14.89 9.37
CA LEU A 637 -10.78 14.74 9.06
C LEU A 637 -11.53 15.95 9.62
N SER A 638 -11.99 16.84 8.75
CA SER A 638 -12.72 18.04 9.16
C SER A 638 -14.01 18.29 8.39
N GLY A 639 -15.10 18.58 9.09
CA GLY A 639 -16.37 18.98 8.44
C GLY A 639 -17.06 17.84 7.68
N ASN A 640 -16.64 16.58 7.87
CA ASN A 640 -17.22 15.47 7.12
C ASN A 640 -18.54 15.00 7.75
N VAL A 641 -19.43 14.48 6.91
CA VAL A 641 -20.72 13.92 7.32
C VAL A 641 -20.77 12.45 6.93
N ALA A 642 -21.10 11.57 7.88
CA ALA A 642 -21.30 10.14 7.64
C ALA A 642 -22.71 9.72 8.07
N ILE A 643 -23.46 9.09 7.17
CA ILE A 643 -24.86 8.71 7.42
C ILE A 643 -25.14 7.29 6.92
N ASN A 644 -25.76 6.46 7.77
CA ASN A 644 -26.32 5.15 7.39
C ASN A 644 -25.32 4.16 6.77
N ASN A 645 -24.01 4.29 7.02
CA ASN A 645 -23.05 3.28 6.59
C ASN A 645 -23.24 2.00 7.43
N GLN A 646 -23.11 0.85 6.77
CA GLN A 646 -23.58 -0.44 7.31
C GLN A 646 -22.73 -0.96 8.48
N ARG A 647 -21.43 -0.64 8.54
CA ARG A 647 -20.54 -0.99 9.65
C ARG A 647 -20.29 0.25 10.53
N PHE A 648 -19.17 0.94 10.36
CA PHE A 648 -18.87 2.19 11.06
C PHE A 648 -19.21 3.41 10.20
N ASN A 649 -19.66 4.51 10.81
CA ASN A 649 -19.65 5.79 10.10
C ASN A 649 -18.22 6.35 10.08
N PHE A 650 -17.55 6.34 11.23
CA PHE A 650 -16.12 6.65 11.37
C PHE A 650 -15.37 5.52 12.09
N LEU A 651 -14.31 5.02 11.44
CA LEU A 651 -13.36 4.04 11.99
C LEU A 651 -11.93 4.55 11.90
N ILE A 652 -11.49 5.27 12.93
CA ILE A 652 -10.13 5.77 13.13
C ILE A 652 -9.54 5.05 14.34
N ARG A 653 -8.78 3.99 14.07
CA ARG A 653 -8.28 3.02 15.05
C ARG A 653 -7.20 3.66 15.92
N LYS A 654 -6.98 3.07 17.09
CA LYS A 654 -5.85 3.45 17.95
C LYS A 654 -4.58 2.83 17.38
N SER A 655 -3.65 3.65 16.92
CA SER A 655 -2.33 3.18 16.48
C SER A 655 -1.54 2.61 17.68
N PRO A 656 -0.94 1.41 17.57
CA PRO A 656 0.00 0.91 18.56
C PRO A 656 1.32 1.70 18.57
N TYR A 657 1.57 2.51 17.54
CA TYR A 657 2.77 3.33 17.36
C TYR A 657 2.57 4.77 17.82
N ALA A 658 1.52 5.06 18.59
CA ALA A 658 1.16 6.42 18.99
C ALA A 658 2.23 7.15 19.83
N SER A 659 3.19 6.43 20.40
CA SER A 659 4.38 7.00 21.06
C SER A 659 5.39 7.60 20.08
N GLU A 660 5.38 7.13 18.84
CA GLU A 660 6.29 7.53 17.75
C GLU A 660 5.58 8.40 16.71
N THR A 661 4.28 8.18 16.48
CA THR A 661 3.45 8.99 15.57
C THR A 661 2.26 9.60 16.30
N GLN A 662 2.15 10.93 16.29
CA GLN A 662 0.98 11.61 16.84
C GLN A 662 -0.26 11.30 15.99
N GLN A 663 -1.37 10.89 16.62
CA GLN A 663 -2.63 10.68 15.91
C GLN A 663 -3.26 12.00 15.45
N GLY A 664 -4.13 11.92 14.44
CA GLY A 664 -4.57 13.06 13.65
C GLY A 664 -5.53 14.07 14.30
N ILE A 665 -6.18 14.84 13.44
CA ILE A 665 -7.15 15.90 13.76
C ILE A 665 -8.54 15.44 13.33
N PHE A 666 -9.50 15.47 14.25
CA PHE A 666 -10.89 15.13 14.00
C PHE A 666 -11.80 16.25 14.51
N THR A 667 -12.28 17.11 13.61
CA THR A 667 -13.03 18.32 14.00
C THR A 667 -14.25 18.61 13.14
N HIS A 668 -15.34 19.14 13.69
CA HIS A 668 -16.52 19.56 12.93
C HIS A 668 -17.22 18.40 12.16
N ASN A 669 -16.94 17.13 12.49
CA ASN A 669 -17.54 15.99 11.80
C ASN A 669 -18.89 15.62 12.42
N ARG A 670 -19.81 15.10 11.60
CA ARG A 670 -21.18 14.73 12.01
C ARG A 670 -21.51 13.31 11.58
N SER A 671 -22.04 12.51 12.50
CA SER A 671 -22.37 11.10 12.30
C SER A 671 -23.82 10.81 12.64
N TYR A 672 -24.58 10.20 11.72
CA TYR A 672 -26.01 9.91 11.92
C TYR A 672 -26.40 8.51 11.44
N ARG A 673 -27.44 7.94 12.06
CA ARG A 673 -27.99 6.63 11.68
C ARG A 673 -29.51 6.61 11.88
N PHE A 674 -30.24 6.20 10.84
CA PHE A 674 -31.70 6.25 10.76
C PHE A 674 -32.29 4.97 10.18
N HIS A 675 -32.05 4.70 8.89
CA HIS A 675 -32.69 3.60 8.15
C HIS A 675 -31.82 2.34 8.06
N THR A 676 -30.65 2.37 8.68
CA THR A 676 -29.68 1.27 8.69
C THR A 676 -29.50 0.76 10.12
N HIS A 677 -29.61 -0.56 10.30
CA HIS A 677 -29.25 -1.19 11.56
C HIS A 677 -27.76 -1.55 11.56
N SER A 678 -27.04 -1.06 12.57
CA SER A 678 -25.65 -1.43 12.83
C SER A 678 -25.41 -1.41 14.33
N GLN A 679 -24.70 -2.43 14.81
CA GLN A 679 -24.30 -2.57 16.21
C GLN A 679 -23.11 -1.68 16.59
N TYR A 680 -22.43 -1.11 15.59
CA TYR A 680 -21.16 -0.42 15.79
C TYR A 680 -21.34 1.09 16.02
N ASP A 681 -20.81 1.58 17.14
CA ASP A 681 -20.62 3.02 17.40
C ASP A 681 -19.38 3.56 16.66
N ASP A 682 -19.24 4.89 16.58
CA ASP A 682 -18.04 5.48 15.99
C ASP A 682 -16.80 5.22 16.84
N VAL A 683 -15.70 4.83 16.20
CA VAL A 683 -14.40 4.59 16.85
C VAL A 683 -13.43 5.64 16.33
N ILE A 684 -13.01 6.56 17.20
CA ILE A 684 -12.20 7.71 16.81
C ILE A 684 -11.05 7.89 17.80
N ASN A 685 -9.82 7.81 17.27
CA ASN A 685 -8.60 8.10 18.01
C ASN A 685 -7.83 9.20 17.30
N SER A 686 -7.68 10.34 17.97
CA SER A 686 -7.11 11.57 17.41
C SER A 686 -6.44 12.39 18.51
N ALA A 687 -5.37 13.11 18.19
CA ALA A 687 -4.78 14.05 19.15
C ALA A 687 -5.63 15.30 19.36
N VAL A 688 -6.38 15.71 18.32
CA VAL A 688 -7.33 16.83 18.40
C VAL A 688 -8.73 16.33 18.10
N PHE A 689 -9.65 16.54 19.05
CA PHE A 689 -11.06 16.19 18.94
C PHE A 689 -11.92 17.37 19.39
N SER A 690 -12.57 18.08 18.46
CA SER A 690 -13.39 19.25 18.80
C SER A 690 -14.58 19.46 17.87
N ASP A 691 -15.71 19.88 18.44
CA ASP A 691 -16.98 20.14 17.77
C ASP A 691 -17.42 18.99 16.86
N ASN A 692 -17.53 17.77 17.39
CA ASN A 692 -18.02 16.63 16.62
C ASN A 692 -19.34 16.11 17.19
N ASP A 693 -20.19 15.60 16.29
CA ASP A 693 -21.35 14.80 16.64
C ASP A 693 -21.08 13.36 16.21
N VAL A 694 -21.04 12.43 17.16
CA VAL A 694 -20.61 11.04 16.95
C VAL A 694 -21.64 10.07 17.53
N ILE A 695 -21.79 8.91 16.90
CA ILE A 695 -22.66 7.85 17.40
C ILE A 695 -21.97 7.18 18.58
N LYS A 696 -22.63 7.22 19.74
CA LYS A 696 -22.25 6.45 20.95
C LYS A 696 -23.51 5.89 21.60
N GLN A 697 -23.46 4.61 21.94
CA GLN A 697 -24.57 3.81 22.45
C GLN A 697 -25.77 3.86 21.49
N GLY A 698 -25.50 3.78 20.18
CA GLY A 698 -26.53 3.81 19.13
C GLY A 698 -27.22 5.17 18.92
N VAL A 699 -26.74 6.25 19.55
CA VAL A 699 -27.33 7.60 19.46
C VAL A 699 -26.27 8.61 19.07
N THR A 700 -26.58 9.50 18.13
CA THR A 700 -25.73 10.65 17.82
C THR A 700 -25.67 11.62 18.99
N ARG A 701 -24.46 11.86 19.50
CA ARG A 701 -24.18 12.73 20.64
C ARG A 701 -23.17 13.81 20.27
N ASN A 702 -23.37 15.00 20.80
CA ASN A 702 -22.45 16.13 20.64
C ASN A 702 -21.16 15.94 21.45
N GLN A 703 -20.25 16.91 21.36
CA GLN A 703 -18.97 16.87 22.09
C GLN A 703 -19.13 16.77 23.62
N SER A 704 -20.21 17.33 24.18
CA SER A 704 -20.55 17.23 25.61
C SER A 704 -21.14 15.86 26.01
N GLY A 705 -21.39 14.98 25.04
CA GLY A 705 -22.00 13.67 25.25
C GLY A 705 -23.53 13.68 25.30
N GLU A 706 -24.17 14.83 25.03
CA GLU A 706 -25.62 14.95 25.03
C GLU A 706 -26.19 14.51 23.67
N PRO A 707 -27.34 13.83 23.63
CA PRO A 707 -28.01 13.50 22.38
C PRO A 707 -28.30 14.74 21.54
N VAL A 708 -27.99 14.70 20.25
CA VAL A 708 -28.30 15.80 19.31
C VAL A 708 -29.82 15.94 19.18
N ASN A 709 -30.30 17.19 18.99
CA ASN A 709 -31.73 17.52 18.97
C ASN A 709 -32.51 16.74 17.90
N ARG A 710 -33.58 16.05 18.33
CA ARG A 710 -34.47 15.24 17.50
C ARG A 710 -35.18 16.05 16.39
N ALA A 711 -35.52 17.31 16.62
CA ALA A 711 -36.20 18.15 15.60
C ALA A 711 -35.31 18.41 14.38
N THR A 712 -34.00 18.62 14.60
CA THR A 712 -33.00 18.77 13.52
C THR A 712 -32.78 17.45 12.77
N GLN A 713 -32.99 16.32 13.44
CA GLN A 713 -32.82 14.98 12.86
C GLN A 713 -34.00 14.53 11.99
N VAL A 714 -35.24 14.99 12.23
CA VAL A 714 -36.41 14.54 11.44
C VAL A 714 -36.29 14.91 9.96
N ALA A 715 -35.85 16.13 9.65
CA ALA A 715 -35.65 16.55 8.26
C ALA A 715 -34.54 15.74 7.59
N LEU A 716 -33.46 15.45 8.33
CA LEU A 716 -32.35 14.64 7.85
C LEU A 716 -32.78 13.18 7.60
N GLU A 717 -33.51 12.58 8.53
CA GLU A 717 -34.07 11.24 8.43
C GLU A 717 -34.91 11.08 7.16
N GLN A 718 -35.75 12.07 6.83
CA GLN A 718 -36.53 12.07 5.59
C GLN A 718 -35.65 12.21 4.35
N ALA A 719 -34.64 13.10 4.39
CA ALA A 719 -33.75 13.37 3.27
C ALA A 719 -32.82 12.20 2.91
N VAL A 720 -32.55 11.29 3.84
CA VAL A 720 -31.63 10.15 3.62
C VAL A 720 -32.33 8.84 3.23
N ARG A 721 -33.64 8.87 2.97
CA ARG A 721 -34.35 7.69 2.51
C ARG A 721 -34.10 7.46 1.02
N VAL A 722 -33.31 6.43 0.71
CA VAL A 722 -32.98 6.03 -0.66
C VAL A 722 -34.25 5.68 -1.44
N ASP A 723 -34.44 6.34 -2.58
CA ASP A 723 -35.48 6.00 -3.56
C ASP A 723 -34.97 4.93 -4.52
N GLU A 724 -35.27 3.67 -4.19
CA GLU A 724 -34.90 2.49 -4.97
C GLU A 724 -35.60 2.42 -6.35
N THR A 725 -36.54 3.32 -6.65
CA THR A 725 -37.24 3.35 -7.95
C THR A 725 -36.49 4.17 -9.01
N LEU A 726 -35.46 4.93 -8.62
CA LEU A 726 -34.64 5.71 -9.53
C LEU A 726 -33.60 4.84 -10.25
N SER A 727 -33.15 5.28 -11.42
CA SER A 727 -32.11 4.58 -12.20
C SER A 727 -30.75 4.52 -11.50
N ILE A 728 -30.46 5.48 -10.63
CA ILE A 728 -29.29 5.48 -9.74
C ILE A 728 -29.80 5.76 -8.33
N PRO A 729 -30.24 4.71 -7.60
CA PRO A 729 -30.76 4.85 -6.24
C PRO A 729 -29.79 5.60 -5.33
N GLY A 730 -30.29 6.58 -4.57
CA GLY A 730 -29.49 7.32 -3.59
C GLY A 730 -28.76 8.55 -4.15
N LYS A 731 -28.63 8.70 -5.48
CA LYS A 731 -27.91 9.85 -6.07
C LYS A 731 -28.61 11.17 -5.77
N LYS A 732 -29.93 11.21 -5.90
CA LYS A 732 -30.74 12.40 -5.61
C LYS A 732 -30.57 12.83 -4.15
N GLU A 733 -30.65 11.86 -3.23
CA GLU A 733 -30.51 12.08 -1.79
C GLU A 733 -29.10 12.56 -1.46
N ALA A 734 -28.06 11.90 -2.00
CA ALA A 734 -26.67 12.26 -1.78
C ALA A 734 -26.35 13.71 -2.19
N LEU A 735 -26.82 14.12 -3.38
CA LEU A 735 -26.65 15.50 -3.86
C LEU A 735 -27.43 16.51 -3.01
N HIS A 736 -28.66 16.19 -2.62
CA HIS A 736 -29.45 17.05 -1.74
C HIS A 736 -28.77 17.25 -0.38
N LEU A 737 -28.23 16.19 0.21
CA LEU A 737 -27.53 16.23 1.50
C LEU A 737 -26.29 17.13 1.45
N LYS A 738 -25.49 17.04 0.38
CA LYS A 738 -24.30 17.90 0.23
C LYS A 738 -24.66 19.38 0.15
N HIS A 739 -25.82 19.73 -0.41
CA HIS A 739 -26.30 21.12 -0.42
C HIS A 739 -26.84 21.58 0.95
N ALA A 740 -27.47 20.67 1.71
CA ALA A 740 -28.05 20.99 3.01
C ALA A 740 -27.00 21.08 4.13
N PHE A 741 -25.86 20.40 3.98
CA PHE A 741 -24.76 20.34 4.96
C PHE A 741 -23.42 20.60 4.24
N PRO A 742 -23.07 21.89 4.00
CA PRO A 742 -21.91 22.26 3.20
C PRO A 742 -20.57 21.85 3.83
#